data_AF-A0A812NLB8-F1
#
_entry.id   AF-A0A812NLB8-F1
#
_cell.length_a   1.000
_cell.length_b   1.000
_cell.length_c   1.000
_cell.angle_alpha   90.00
_cell.angle_beta   90.00
_cell.angle_gamma   90.00
#
_symmetry.space_group_name_H-M   'P 1'
#
loop_
_entity.id
_entity.type
_entity.pdbx_description
1 polymer ?
#
loop_
_entity_poly.entity_id
_entity_poly.type
_entity_poly.pdbx_seq_one_letter_code
_entity_poly.pdbx_strand_id
1 'polypeptide(L)'
;MSIGDADFVIRAGRVIDGTGKPEFVADIAVKDGVISAIGQDLPVQGRQEFDARGLLVTPGWVDAHTHYDAQWSWDPYLSPSSSCGVTTCIMGNCGIGFAPCQKDRRKFLAHLVEAVEDVPERIIAAGLTYDFETFEEYMDSLDRATLACDVAVLIGHSAVRAWVMGDRANLSDKPGGAAEHPLKDHEIEAIAALVRDAVAVGAYGFSTSRLLMHRDPEGTLTPGTLSCADELKAIAQAIADGGGGVFEMSSDFASYDDVLHENMDPQKLQAYQRGEYEWLIDIARRHGRDVAVTFNAFHPTLIVVQSINDAGGLARGQCMARAQGLLQSFHSRAHPFHMSRTFQAILKYCQEGGLDLIDTLRRSGKREKIIAETTAFFASDQTGQYKYLQDFFAPFDGHFPWTSHYEPDKATDSVMAIALKEGRGVGEVYWDIMINGGVVWKPFNGSYDGGYNMTCAMMNHPHIMPGFADAGAHGTIFQDAAIASHMLCYLARDRVKGPKMSLEHVVKLNSLEVASFFGFKDRGALQVGMKADINVIDFERLSMGQPYVAKDMPLGQDRWLQDVEGYCLTLLSGRPTLMHGRLTGALPGRLVRNPRRNAAAYQGIAWKVSGEFHGGLQKETAQARAADAKGGASAASRILALPLQAGVRDAPMVSEMALRLLSQGMEFSDLISLDAIPGMERALCTALLEILKEPGVPSDVAEAALTSEVGRRLAEQAESVAEGEAKRKVVAPDSKSSVSKDANLPVYVCEGISGSHQKMEIKKGL
;
A
#
# COMPACT_ATOMS: atom_id res chain seq x y z
N MET A 1 -26.14 -41.31 23.15
CA MET A 1 -24.80 -41.69 22.63
C MET A 1 -24.03 -42.28 23.80
N SER A 2 -23.34 -43.42 23.63
CA SER A 2 -22.43 -43.93 24.67
C SER A 2 -21.38 -42.87 25.03
N ILE A 3 -20.71 -43.03 26.17
CA ILE A 3 -19.61 -42.20 26.72
C ILE A 3 -18.40 -42.18 25.73
N GLY A 4 -18.60 -41.69 24.51
CA GLY A 4 -17.80 -42.04 23.35
C GLY A 4 -16.82 -40.94 22.96
N ASP A 5 -15.61 -41.05 23.51
CA ASP A 5 -14.32 -40.45 23.11
C ASP A 5 -14.41 -39.12 22.35
N ALA A 6 -14.12 -38.02 23.06
CA ALA A 6 -13.63 -36.79 22.46
C ALA A 6 -12.11 -36.89 22.25
N ASP A 7 -11.58 -36.28 21.20
CA ASP A 7 -10.13 -36.22 20.98
C ASP A 7 -9.47 -35.25 21.95
N PHE A 8 -10.14 -34.13 22.23
CA PHE A 8 -9.66 -33.09 23.13
C PHE A 8 -10.82 -32.52 23.93
N VAL A 9 -10.64 -32.23 25.21
CA VAL A 9 -11.63 -31.49 26.01
C VAL A 9 -10.96 -30.33 26.73
N ILE A 10 -11.48 -29.13 26.52
CA ILE A 10 -11.12 -27.94 27.29
C ILE A 10 -12.11 -27.84 28.44
N ARG A 11 -11.62 -27.81 29.69
CA ARG A 11 -12.42 -27.88 30.90
C ARG A 11 -12.61 -26.52 31.56
N ALA A 12 -13.85 -26.19 31.92
CA ALA A 12 -14.23 -25.08 32.78
C ALA A 12 -13.59 -23.72 32.40
N GLY A 13 -13.54 -23.43 31.11
CA GLY A 13 -13.03 -22.15 30.59
C GLY A 13 -14.06 -21.03 30.67
N ARG A 14 -13.58 -19.79 30.74
CA ARG A 14 -14.39 -18.56 30.57
C ARG A 14 -14.58 -18.32 29.07
N VAL A 15 -15.68 -18.77 28.51
CA VAL A 15 -15.94 -18.79 27.07
C VAL A 15 -16.53 -17.46 26.62
N ILE A 16 -15.88 -16.82 25.64
CA ILE A 16 -16.48 -15.79 24.78
C ILE A 16 -16.56 -16.39 23.38
N ASP A 17 -17.77 -16.70 22.93
CA ASP A 17 -18.01 -17.57 21.77
C ASP A 17 -17.82 -16.92 20.40
N GLY A 18 -17.37 -15.66 20.34
CA GLY A 18 -17.21 -14.90 19.09
C GLY A 18 -18.50 -14.28 18.54
N THR A 19 -19.67 -14.53 19.13
CA THR A 19 -20.94 -13.99 18.63
C THR A 19 -21.29 -12.58 19.15
N GLY A 20 -20.49 -12.06 20.10
CA GLY A 20 -20.76 -10.82 20.84
C GLY A 20 -21.71 -11.01 22.01
N LYS A 21 -22.08 -12.26 22.36
CA LYS A 21 -22.83 -12.57 23.57
C LYS A 21 -21.93 -12.50 24.82
N PRO A 22 -22.51 -12.29 26.01
CA PRO A 22 -21.77 -12.29 27.26
C PRO A 22 -20.98 -13.58 27.51
N GLU A 23 -19.86 -13.44 28.22
CA GLU A 23 -19.04 -14.55 28.71
C GLU A 23 -19.84 -15.57 29.53
N PHE A 24 -19.50 -16.86 29.41
CA PHE A 24 -20.04 -17.93 30.25
C PHE A 24 -19.00 -19.02 30.55
N VAL A 25 -19.17 -19.78 31.62
CA VAL A 25 -18.27 -20.90 31.95
C VAL A 25 -18.77 -22.20 31.33
N ALA A 26 -17.91 -22.92 30.61
CA ALA A 26 -18.24 -24.21 30.01
C ALA A 26 -16.99 -25.09 29.74
N ASP A 27 -17.25 -26.38 29.60
CA ASP A 27 -16.39 -27.34 28.90
C ASP A 27 -16.66 -27.28 27.39
N ILE A 28 -15.63 -27.54 26.59
CA ILE A 28 -15.71 -27.69 25.12
C ILE A 28 -15.09 -29.02 24.74
N ALA A 29 -15.89 -29.92 24.19
CA ALA A 29 -15.43 -31.22 23.69
C ALA A 29 -15.22 -31.18 22.18
N VAL A 30 -14.04 -31.59 21.73
CA VAL A 30 -13.62 -31.62 20.33
C VAL A 30 -13.50 -33.07 19.86
N LYS A 31 -14.04 -33.35 18.68
CA LYS A 31 -13.97 -34.66 18.04
C LYS A 31 -13.84 -34.48 16.53
N ASP A 32 -12.91 -35.20 15.91
CA ASP A 32 -12.68 -35.17 14.47
C ASP A 32 -12.48 -33.73 13.94
N GLY A 33 -11.82 -32.89 14.74
CA GLY A 33 -11.51 -31.50 14.43
C GLY A 33 -12.68 -30.51 14.51
N VAL A 34 -13.85 -30.95 14.98
CA VAL A 34 -15.03 -30.10 15.19
C VAL A 34 -15.44 -30.04 16.67
N ILE A 35 -16.11 -28.95 17.04
CA ILE A 35 -16.70 -28.79 18.36
C ILE A 35 -17.93 -29.70 18.44
N SER A 36 -17.84 -30.77 19.22
CA SER A 36 -18.86 -31.81 19.34
C SER A 36 -19.90 -31.52 20.43
N ALA A 37 -19.49 -30.82 21.49
CA ALA A 37 -20.38 -30.39 22.57
C ALA A 37 -19.79 -29.18 23.31
N ILE A 38 -20.68 -28.32 23.82
CA ILE A 38 -20.37 -27.23 24.74
C ILE A 38 -21.39 -27.30 25.88
N GLY A 39 -20.92 -27.23 27.12
CA GLY A 39 -21.79 -27.26 28.28
C GLY A 39 -21.02 -27.27 29.58
N GLN A 40 -21.69 -27.08 30.70
CA GLN A 40 -21.07 -27.22 32.02
C GLN A 40 -20.96 -28.70 32.39
N ASP A 41 -19.83 -29.09 33.00
CA ASP A 41 -19.56 -30.42 33.53
C ASP A 41 -19.90 -31.55 32.54
N LEU A 42 -19.36 -31.47 31.31
CA LEU A 42 -19.70 -32.42 30.25
C LEU A 42 -19.29 -33.84 30.66
N PRO A 43 -20.21 -34.83 30.67
CA PRO A 43 -19.92 -36.21 31.04
C PRO A 43 -19.26 -36.98 29.88
N VAL A 44 -18.23 -36.39 29.29
CA VAL A 44 -17.43 -36.91 28.17
C VAL A 44 -15.98 -36.90 28.62
N GLN A 45 -15.25 -37.97 28.39
CA GLN A 45 -13.80 -38.03 28.63
C GLN A 45 -13.05 -37.72 27.34
N GLY A 46 -12.05 -36.83 27.41
CA GLY A 46 -11.15 -36.55 26.30
C GLY A 46 -9.94 -37.48 26.28
N ARG A 47 -9.43 -37.83 25.09
CA ARG A 47 -8.09 -38.44 24.96
C ARG A 47 -7.00 -37.52 25.49
N GLN A 48 -7.18 -36.22 25.28
CA GLN A 48 -6.42 -35.16 25.92
C GLN A 48 -7.40 -34.20 26.60
N GLU A 49 -7.00 -33.66 27.76
CA GLU A 49 -7.78 -32.65 28.47
C GLU A 49 -6.89 -31.48 28.86
N PHE A 50 -7.46 -30.28 28.80
CA PHE A 50 -6.80 -29.05 29.21
C PHE A 50 -7.66 -28.32 30.24
N ASP A 51 -7.11 -28.07 31.42
CA ASP A 51 -7.78 -27.30 32.47
C ASP A 51 -7.70 -25.81 32.15
N ALA A 52 -8.84 -25.22 31.77
CA ALA A 52 -8.96 -23.80 31.43
C ALA A 52 -9.61 -22.98 32.55
N ARG A 53 -9.69 -23.49 33.79
CA ARG A 53 -10.25 -22.74 34.91
C ARG A 53 -9.59 -21.37 35.07
N GLY A 54 -10.42 -20.33 35.01
CA GLY A 54 -9.99 -18.93 35.12
C GLY A 54 -9.38 -18.36 33.83
N LEU A 55 -9.12 -19.19 32.82
CA LEU A 55 -8.59 -18.78 31.52
C LEU A 55 -9.72 -18.44 30.56
N LEU A 56 -9.46 -17.46 29.70
CA LEU A 56 -10.35 -17.04 28.63
C LEU A 56 -10.28 -18.04 27.48
N VAL A 57 -11.43 -18.45 26.93
CA VAL A 57 -11.54 -19.34 25.77
C VAL A 57 -12.30 -18.63 24.66
N THR A 58 -11.68 -18.50 23.49
CA THR A 58 -12.23 -17.77 22.34
C THR A 58 -12.08 -18.58 21.06
N PRO A 59 -12.79 -18.24 19.98
CA PRO A 59 -12.40 -18.72 18.66
C PRO A 59 -10.94 -18.32 18.36
N GLY A 60 -10.29 -19.09 17.49
CA GLY A 60 -9.05 -18.68 16.85
C GLY A 60 -9.25 -17.40 16.03
N TRP A 61 -8.19 -16.57 15.91
CA TRP A 61 -8.31 -15.32 15.15
C TRP A 61 -8.29 -15.56 13.65
N VAL A 62 -9.02 -14.70 12.95
CA VAL A 62 -9.04 -14.63 11.48
C VAL A 62 -8.43 -13.30 11.08
N ASP A 63 -7.25 -13.35 10.46
CA ASP A 63 -6.53 -12.17 10.01
C ASP A 63 -6.96 -11.81 8.58
N ALA A 64 -7.68 -10.68 8.46
CA ALA A 64 -8.30 -10.20 7.23
C ALA A 64 -7.28 -9.75 6.16
N HIS A 65 -6.06 -9.40 6.57
CA HIS A 65 -5.13 -8.67 5.71
C HIS A 65 -3.68 -9.10 5.96
N THR A 66 -3.21 -10.05 5.17
CA THR A 66 -1.84 -10.58 5.26
C THR A 66 -1.15 -10.61 3.90
N HIS A 67 0.17 -10.65 3.93
CA HIS A 67 1.09 -10.67 2.79
C HIS A 67 2.07 -11.86 2.88
N TYR A 68 1.55 -13.02 3.30
CA TYR A 68 2.31 -14.26 3.41
C TYR A 68 2.49 -14.99 2.07
N ASP A 69 2.11 -14.36 0.95
CA ASP A 69 2.03 -14.87 -0.43
C ASP A 69 3.30 -15.55 -0.93
N ALA A 70 4.47 -15.11 -0.46
CA ALA A 70 5.72 -15.82 -0.67
C ALA A 70 6.17 -16.60 0.58
N GLN A 71 5.97 -16.01 1.77
CA GLN A 71 6.53 -16.53 3.02
C GLN A 71 6.05 -17.94 3.38
N TRP A 72 4.84 -18.34 3.01
CA TRP A 72 4.35 -19.70 3.24
C TRP A 72 5.30 -20.78 2.67
N SER A 73 6.08 -20.44 1.64
CA SER A 73 7.00 -21.36 0.95
C SER A 73 8.25 -21.71 1.78
N TRP A 74 8.69 -20.83 2.68
CA TRP A 74 9.87 -21.07 3.52
C TRP A 74 9.60 -21.06 5.03
N ASP A 75 8.49 -20.47 5.47
CA ASP A 75 8.07 -20.42 6.87
C ASP A 75 6.67 -21.02 7.02
N PRO A 76 6.57 -22.34 7.28
CA PRO A 76 5.28 -23.01 7.40
C PRO A 76 4.49 -22.57 8.64
N TYR A 77 5.13 -21.85 9.57
CA TYR A 77 4.44 -21.32 10.74
C TYR A 77 3.72 -20.01 10.45
N LEU A 78 3.94 -19.37 9.29
CA LEU A 78 3.42 -18.04 8.99
C LEU A 78 3.74 -17.06 10.13
N SER A 79 5.00 -17.05 10.54
CA SER A 79 5.41 -16.31 11.73
C SER A 79 5.29 -14.80 11.49
N PRO A 80 4.85 -14.02 12.48
CA PRO A 80 4.48 -14.44 13.84
C PRO A 80 2.97 -14.65 14.08
N SER A 81 2.11 -14.64 13.05
CA SER A 81 0.64 -14.74 13.22
C SER A 81 0.22 -15.97 14.04
N SER A 82 0.79 -17.15 13.75
CA SER A 82 0.44 -18.40 14.47
C SER A 82 0.75 -18.33 15.97
N SER A 83 1.81 -17.62 16.37
CA SER A 83 2.17 -17.41 17.77
C SER A 83 1.28 -16.38 18.47
N CYS A 84 0.50 -15.61 17.71
CA CYS A 84 -0.40 -14.57 18.19
C CYS A 84 -1.87 -15.03 18.26
N GLY A 85 -2.12 -16.34 18.22
CA GLY A 85 -3.47 -16.92 18.27
C GLY A 85 -4.25 -16.86 16.95
N VAL A 86 -3.60 -16.47 15.86
CA VAL A 86 -4.20 -16.52 14.52
C VAL A 86 -4.29 -17.97 14.06
N THR A 87 -5.45 -18.33 13.51
CA THR A 87 -5.74 -19.68 13.01
C THR A 87 -6.11 -19.67 11.54
N THR A 88 -6.50 -18.52 10.98
CA THR A 88 -6.79 -18.35 9.55
C THR A 88 -6.21 -17.03 9.05
N CYS A 89 -5.47 -17.04 7.95
CA CYS A 89 -4.93 -15.84 7.29
C CYS A 89 -5.55 -15.67 5.89
N ILE A 90 -5.92 -14.44 5.53
CA ILE A 90 -6.33 -14.08 4.17
C ILE A 90 -5.15 -13.37 3.48
N MET A 91 -4.64 -13.96 2.39
CA MET A 91 -3.50 -13.48 1.60
C MET A 91 -3.94 -12.87 0.27
N GLY A 92 -3.00 -12.22 -0.42
CA GLY A 92 -3.21 -11.64 -1.74
C GLY A 92 -3.95 -10.31 -1.69
N ASN A 93 -3.73 -9.49 -0.66
CA ASN A 93 -4.34 -8.16 -0.53
C ASN A 93 -3.57 -7.11 -1.35
N CYS A 94 -4.12 -5.89 -1.45
CA CYS A 94 -3.49 -4.74 -2.10
C CYS A 94 -3.20 -4.91 -3.61
N GLY A 95 -3.80 -5.90 -4.27
CA GLY A 95 -3.48 -6.24 -5.65
C GLY A 95 -2.16 -7.00 -5.83
N ILE A 96 -1.53 -7.38 -4.73
CA ILE A 96 -0.22 -8.01 -4.70
C ILE A 96 -0.38 -9.53 -4.63
N GLY A 97 0.46 -10.24 -5.37
CA GLY A 97 0.49 -11.70 -5.40
C GLY A 97 1.52 -12.22 -6.39
N PHE A 98 1.88 -13.50 -6.26
CA PHE A 98 2.89 -14.15 -7.11
C PHE A 98 2.32 -14.99 -8.25
N ALA A 99 0.99 -15.08 -8.35
CA ALA A 99 0.31 -15.84 -9.39
C ALA A 99 -0.84 -15.03 -10.00
N PRO A 100 -1.04 -15.10 -11.32
CA PRO A 100 -0.23 -15.86 -12.28
C PRO A 100 1.13 -15.20 -12.60
N CYS A 101 2.12 -16.01 -12.99
CA CYS A 101 3.47 -15.55 -13.27
C CYS A 101 4.18 -16.43 -14.32
N GLN A 102 4.46 -15.87 -15.50
CA GLN A 102 5.25 -16.53 -16.54
C GLN A 102 6.69 -16.75 -16.05
N LYS A 103 7.32 -17.88 -16.42
CA LYS A 103 8.70 -18.21 -16.03
C LYS A 103 9.72 -17.09 -16.25
N ASP A 104 9.69 -16.42 -17.39
CA ASP A 104 10.60 -15.33 -17.76
C ASP A 104 10.22 -13.98 -17.11
N ARG A 105 9.08 -13.90 -16.43
CA ARG A 105 8.56 -12.71 -15.72
C ARG A 105 8.66 -12.80 -14.20
N ARG A 106 9.17 -13.90 -13.64
CA ARG A 106 9.33 -14.07 -12.18
C ARG A 106 10.08 -12.93 -11.50
N LYS A 107 11.18 -12.48 -12.12
CA LYS A 107 11.97 -11.36 -11.61
C LYS A 107 11.19 -10.05 -11.61
N PHE A 108 10.42 -9.79 -12.66
CA PHE A 108 9.59 -8.59 -12.75
C PHE A 108 8.54 -8.56 -11.63
N LEU A 109 7.83 -9.68 -11.42
CA LEU A 109 6.81 -9.75 -10.37
C LEU A 109 7.44 -9.68 -8.97
N ALA A 110 8.60 -10.30 -8.75
CA ALA A 110 9.32 -10.20 -7.49
C ALA A 110 9.81 -8.77 -7.21
N HIS A 111 10.24 -8.02 -8.23
CA HIS A 111 10.66 -6.63 -8.09
C HIS A 111 9.50 -5.70 -7.73
N LEU A 112 8.31 -5.97 -8.28
CA LEU A 112 7.09 -5.26 -7.92
C LEU A 112 6.75 -5.48 -6.43
N VAL A 113 6.80 -6.73 -5.98
CA VAL A 113 6.50 -7.08 -4.58
C VAL A 113 7.55 -6.52 -3.62
N GLU A 114 8.82 -6.50 -4.01
CA GLU A 114 9.91 -5.92 -3.21
C GLU A 114 9.64 -4.48 -2.80
N ALA A 115 9.13 -3.68 -3.73
CA ALA A 115 8.94 -2.26 -3.51
C ALA A 115 7.72 -1.94 -2.63
N VAL A 116 6.67 -2.74 -2.75
CA VAL A 116 5.42 -2.56 -2.00
C VAL A 116 5.53 -3.18 -0.61
N GLU A 117 5.94 -4.45 -0.54
CA GLU A 117 5.89 -5.24 0.70
C GLU A 117 7.21 -5.24 1.48
N ASP A 118 8.25 -4.54 1.01
CA ASP A 118 9.59 -4.49 1.63
C ASP A 118 10.18 -5.90 1.88
N VAL A 119 9.97 -6.80 0.92
CA VAL A 119 10.60 -8.12 0.87
C VAL A 119 11.55 -8.16 -0.33
N PRO A 120 12.88 -8.07 -0.14
CA PRO A 120 13.80 -7.92 -1.27
C PRO A 120 13.70 -9.07 -2.28
N GLU A 121 13.84 -8.78 -3.58
CA GLU A 121 13.67 -9.77 -4.66
C GLU A 121 14.54 -11.00 -4.45
N ARG A 122 15.78 -10.82 -4.01
CA ARG A 122 16.72 -11.92 -3.69
C ARG A 122 16.19 -12.91 -2.64
N ILE A 123 15.33 -12.45 -1.73
CA ILE A 123 14.73 -13.26 -0.65
C ILE A 123 13.58 -14.08 -1.22
N ILE A 124 12.73 -13.42 -2.01
CA ILE A 124 11.63 -14.07 -2.74
C ILE A 124 12.20 -15.15 -3.68
N ALA A 125 13.21 -14.79 -4.49
CA ALA A 125 13.85 -15.70 -5.43
C ALA A 125 14.52 -16.90 -4.75
N ALA A 126 15.04 -16.73 -3.54
CA ALA A 126 15.66 -17.79 -2.77
C ALA A 126 14.65 -18.67 -2.00
N GLY A 127 13.50 -18.11 -1.59
CA GLY A 127 12.54 -18.78 -0.71
C GLY A 127 11.30 -19.35 -1.39
N LEU A 128 10.83 -18.73 -2.48
CA LEU A 128 9.62 -19.13 -3.18
C LEU A 128 9.91 -20.31 -4.11
N THR A 129 9.11 -21.39 -4.02
CA THR A 129 9.31 -22.62 -4.82
C THR A 129 9.11 -22.40 -6.32
N TYR A 130 8.24 -21.46 -6.71
CA TYR A 130 7.81 -21.23 -8.08
C TYR A 130 7.45 -22.51 -8.86
N ASP A 131 6.79 -23.46 -8.20
CA ASP A 131 6.27 -24.70 -8.81
C ASP A 131 4.92 -24.49 -9.51
N PHE A 132 4.63 -23.24 -9.88
CA PHE A 132 3.41 -22.77 -10.54
C PHE A 132 3.75 -21.67 -11.56
N GLU A 133 2.89 -21.53 -12.56
CA GLU A 133 2.81 -20.35 -13.44
C GLU A 133 1.39 -19.78 -13.46
N THR A 134 0.38 -20.64 -13.38
CA THR A 134 -1.03 -20.24 -13.32
C THR A 134 -1.51 -20.05 -11.88
N PHE A 135 -2.64 -19.37 -11.70
CA PHE A 135 -3.24 -19.23 -10.37
C PHE A 135 -3.78 -20.56 -9.83
N GLU A 136 -4.27 -21.45 -10.69
CA GLU A 136 -4.70 -22.81 -10.30
C GLU A 136 -3.53 -23.63 -9.75
N GLU A 137 -2.39 -23.62 -10.44
CA GLU A 137 -1.18 -24.32 -9.96
C GLU A 137 -0.67 -23.73 -8.65
N TYR A 138 -0.81 -22.42 -8.44
CA TYR A 138 -0.47 -21.78 -7.16
C TYR A 138 -1.38 -22.27 -6.04
N MET A 139 -2.69 -22.33 -6.28
CA MET A 139 -3.66 -22.89 -5.33
C MET A 139 -3.35 -24.38 -5.05
N ASP A 140 -2.95 -25.15 -6.05
CA ASP A 140 -2.56 -26.55 -5.85
C ASP A 140 -1.24 -26.69 -5.08
N SER A 141 -0.31 -25.74 -5.24
CA SER A 141 0.93 -25.69 -4.45
C SER A 141 0.63 -25.41 -2.98
N LEU A 142 -0.23 -24.42 -2.71
CA LEU A 142 -0.72 -24.14 -1.36
C LEU A 142 -1.50 -25.31 -0.75
N ASP A 143 -2.31 -26.02 -1.54
CA ASP A 143 -3.08 -27.18 -1.06
C ASP A 143 -2.18 -28.36 -0.62
N ARG A 144 -0.99 -28.48 -1.25
CA ARG A 144 0.04 -29.44 -0.84
C ARG A 144 0.81 -29.00 0.40
N ALA A 145 0.85 -27.71 0.71
CA ALA A 145 1.58 -27.19 1.85
C ALA A 145 0.93 -27.59 3.17
N THR A 146 1.77 -27.80 4.19
CA THR A 146 1.31 -27.97 5.58
C THR A 146 1.70 -26.73 6.37
N LEU A 147 0.70 -26.02 6.91
CA LEU A 147 0.90 -24.72 7.56
C LEU A 147 0.41 -24.74 9.01
N ALA A 148 0.86 -23.79 9.84
CA ALA A 148 0.37 -23.64 11.20
C ALA A 148 -1.01 -22.97 11.29
N CYS A 149 -1.43 -22.27 10.23
CA CYS A 149 -2.75 -21.66 10.09
C CYS A 149 -3.41 -22.13 8.80
N ASP A 150 -4.74 -22.07 8.75
CA ASP A 150 -5.46 -22.13 7.48
C ASP A 150 -5.21 -20.86 6.67
N VAL A 151 -5.27 -20.99 5.34
CA VAL A 151 -4.98 -19.88 4.43
C VAL A 151 -6.08 -19.75 3.39
N ALA A 152 -6.52 -18.53 3.12
CA ALA A 152 -7.41 -18.20 2.01
C ALA A 152 -6.76 -17.12 1.15
N VAL A 153 -7.09 -17.09 -0.14
CA VAL A 153 -6.33 -16.30 -1.12
C VAL A 153 -7.27 -15.46 -1.98
N LEU A 154 -6.93 -14.20 -2.15
CA LEU A 154 -7.47 -13.31 -3.19
C LEU A 154 -6.52 -13.31 -4.40
N ILE A 155 -7.04 -13.19 -5.61
CA ILE A 155 -6.18 -13.00 -6.80
C ILE A 155 -5.76 -11.53 -6.91
N GLY A 156 -4.44 -11.28 -6.96
CA GLY A 156 -3.88 -9.94 -7.01
C GLY A 156 -3.90 -9.31 -8.41
N HIS A 157 -4.39 -8.08 -8.50
CA HIS A 157 -4.50 -7.33 -9.75
C HIS A 157 -3.19 -7.21 -10.53
N SER A 158 -2.08 -6.91 -9.85
CA SER A 158 -0.84 -6.59 -10.55
C SER A 158 -0.27 -7.79 -11.30
N ALA A 159 -0.39 -9.00 -10.72
CA ALA A 159 -0.01 -10.24 -11.39
C ALA A 159 -0.89 -10.51 -12.62
N VAL A 160 -2.19 -10.24 -12.52
CA VAL A 160 -3.14 -10.40 -13.63
C VAL A 160 -2.85 -9.42 -14.78
N ARG A 161 -2.64 -8.12 -14.49
CA ARG A 161 -2.27 -7.14 -15.52
C ARG A 161 -0.91 -7.45 -16.13
N ALA A 162 0.08 -7.84 -15.34
CA ALA A 162 1.40 -8.26 -15.83
C ALA A 162 1.30 -9.45 -16.79
N TRP A 163 0.42 -10.42 -16.51
CA TRP A 163 0.19 -11.57 -17.38
C TRP A 163 -0.38 -11.18 -18.74
N VAL A 164 -1.36 -10.28 -18.77
CA VAL A 164 -2.08 -9.88 -19.99
C VAL A 164 -1.30 -8.85 -20.81
N MET A 165 -0.76 -7.83 -20.15
CA MET A 165 -0.15 -6.67 -20.82
C MET A 165 1.37 -6.80 -20.97
N GLY A 166 2.02 -7.69 -20.22
CA GLY A 166 3.48 -7.75 -20.14
C GLY A 166 4.07 -6.45 -19.60
N ASP A 167 5.15 -5.95 -20.22
CA ASP A 167 5.84 -4.72 -19.80
C ASP A 167 4.95 -3.47 -19.84
N ARG A 168 3.86 -3.48 -20.64
CA ARG A 168 2.88 -2.38 -20.68
C ARG A 168 2.16 -2.19 -19.34
N ALA A 169 2.11 -3.20 -18.48
CA ALA A 169 1.36 -3.13 -17.22
C ALA A 169 1.83 -1.99 -16.31
N ASN A 170 3.14 -1.76 -16.14
CA ASN A 170 3.64 -0.63 -15.35
C ASN A 170 3.55 0.68 -16.14
N LEU A 171 3.76 0.63 -17.47
CA LEU A 171 3.76 1.83 -18.30
C LEU A 171 2.39 2.51 -18.34
N SER A 172 1.30 1.74 -18.31
CA SER A 172 -0.06 2.27 -18.26
C SER A 172 -0.39 3.05 -16.98
N ASP A 173 0.38 2.83 -15.91
CA ASP A 173 0.17 3.49 -14.61
C ASP A 173 1.22 4.59 -14.34
N LYS A 174 1.97 5.02 -15.37
CA LYS A 174 2.80 6.24 -15.32
C LYS A 174 1.97 7.51 -15.57
N PRO A 175 2.46 8.72 -15.22
CA PRO A 175 1.83 9.97 -15.64
C PRO A 175 1.66 10.00 -17.17
N GLY A 176 0.41 10.16 -17.66
CA GLY A 176 0.08 10.08 -19.09
C GLY A 176 0.02 8.65 -19.68
N GLY A 177 0.46 7.65 -18.92
CA GLY A 177 0.54 6.25 -19.32
C GLY A 177 -0.79 5.64 -19.72
N ALA A 178 -1.88 6.01 -19.04
CA ALA A 178 -3.23 5.55 -19.42
C ALA A 178 -3.65 6.01 -20.82
N ALA A 179 -3.13 7.15 -21.30
CA ALA A 179 -3.39 7.65 -22.65
C ALA A 179 -2.41 7.08 -23.70
N GLU A 180 -1.13 6.90 -23.35
CA GLU A 180 -0.10 6.36 -24.25
C GLU A 180 -0.17 4.83 -24.39
N HIS A 181 -0.60 4.16 -23.33
CA HIS A 181 -0.69 2.72 -23.22
C HIS A 181 -2.07 2.30 -22.69
N PRO A 182 -3.17 2.69 -23.37
CA PRO A 182 -4.51 2.39 -22.90
C PRO A 182 -4.73 0.87 -22.83
N LEU A 183 -5.55 0.46 -21.87
CA LEU A 183 -6.13 -0.87 -21.89
C LEU A 183 -7.05 -0.99 -23.11
N LYS A 184 -6.95 -2.13 -23.79
CA LYS A 184 -7.79 -2.50 -24.92
C LYS A 184 -8.94 -3.38 -24.45
N ASP A 185 -10.07 -3.36 -25.15
CA ASP A 185 -11.25 -4.14 -24.77
C ASP A 185 -10.94 -5.64 -24.57
N HIS A 186 -10.16 -6.24 -25.47
CA HIS A 186 -9.75 -7.64 -25.34
C HIS A 186 -8.79 -7.89 -24.16
N GLU A 187 -8.02 -6.89 -23.71
CA GLU A 187 -7.19 -7.00 -22.51
C GLU A 187 -8.09 -7.00 -21.26
N ILE A 188 -9.14 -6.15 -21.21
CA ILE A 188 -10.14 -6.16 -20.13
C ILE A 188 -10.87 -7.51 -20.08
N GLU A 189 -11.29 -8.03 -21.24
CA GLU A 189 -11.93 -9.36 -21.32
C GLU A 189 -10.99 -10.48 -20.81
N ALA A 190 -9.70 -10.41 -21.14
CA ALA A 190 -8.70 -11.38 -20.67
C ALA A 190 -8.45 -11.28 -19.17
N ILE A 191 -8.33 -10.05 -18.63
CA ILE A 191 -8.19 -9.78 -17.19
C ILE A 191 -9.40 -10.33 -16.43
N ALA A 192 -10.61 -10.01 -16.88
CA ALA A 192 -11.85 -10.52 -16.29
C ALA A 192 -11.93 -12.05 -16.37
N ALA A 193 -11.51 -12.67 -17.49
CA ALA A 193 -11.47 -14.12 -17.62
C ALA A 193 -10.51 -14.80 -16.62
N LEU A 194 -9.33 -14.22 -16.39
CA LEU A 194 -8.37 -14.72 -15.40
C LEU A 194 -8.93 -14.65 -13.97
N VAL A 195 -9.56 -13.53 -13.61
CA VAL A 195 -10.19 -13.38 -12.30
C VAL A 195 -11.35 -14.37 -12.12
N ARG A 196 -12.21 -14.52 -13.14
CA ARG A 196 -13.31 -15.49 -13.09
C ARG A 196 -12.80 -16.91 -12.87
N ASP A 197 -11.78 -17.32 -13.64
CA ASP A 197 -11.20 -18.66 -13.53
C ASP A 197 -10.55 -18.87 -12.15
N ALA A 198 -9.88 -17.85 -11.59
CA ALA A 198 -9.31 -17.88 -10.24
C ALA A 198 -10.38 -18.06 -9.14
N VAL A 199 -11.49 -17.32 -9.22
CA VAL A 199 -12.62 -17.46 -8.29
C VAL A 199 -13.30 -18.83 -8.48
N ALA A 200 -13.43 -19.31 -9.73
CA ALA A 200 -14.00 -20.63 -10.03
C ALA A 200 -13.18 -21.81 -9.47
N VAL A 201 -11.85 -21.69 -9.36
CA VAL A 201 -11.00 -22.68 -8.67
C VAL A 201 -10.94 -22.51 -7.15
N GLY A 202 -11.53 -21.44 -6.62
CA GLY A 202 -11.76 -21.25 -5.19
C GLY A 202 -11.03 -20.08 -4.54
N ALA A 203 -10.53 -19.10 -5.30
CA ALA A 203 -10.13 -17.83 -4.70
C ALA A 203 -11.32 -17.20 -3.96
N TYR A 204 -11.04 -16.52 -2.85
CA TYR A 204 -12.06 -15.81 -2.07
C TYR A 204 -12.51 -14.51 -2.73
N GLY A 205 -11.83 -14.10 -3.80
CA GLY A 205 -12.12 -12.87 -4.50
C GLY A 205 -10.88 -12.33 -5.19
N PHE A 206 -10.82 -11.01 -5.30
CA PHE A 206 -9.81 -10.22 -6.00
C PHE A 206 -9.38 -9.06 -5.12
N SER A 207 -8.14 -8.59 -5.30
CA SER A 207 -7.63 -7.38 -4.67
C SER A 207 -7.01 -6.43 -5.67
N THR A 208 -6.99 -5.13 -5.37
CA THR A 208 -6.23 -4.12 -6.11
C THR A 208 -5.64 -3.06 -5.19
N SER A 209 -4.60 -2.37 -5.66
CA SER A 209 -4.11 -1.12 -5.05
C SER A 209 -4.50 0.06 -5.93
N ARG A 210 -4.85 1.17 -5.27
CA ARG A 210 -5.08 2.53 -5.77
C ARG A 210 -4.44 3.53 -4.79
N LEU A 211 -3.26 3.18 -4.28
CA LEU A 211 -2.46 4.01 -3.38
C LEU A 211 -1.28 4.61 -4.15
N LEU A 212 -1.14 5.93 -4.14
CA LEU A 212 0.01 6.61 -4.79
C LEU A 212 1.38 6.25 -4.20
N MET A 213 1.39 5.69 -2.99
CA MET A 213 2.60 5.21 -2.32
C MET A 213 3.05 3.82 -2.80
N HIS A 214 2.18 3.05 -3.46
CA HIS A 214 2.53 1.74 -4.00
C HIS A 214 3.23 1.91 -5.33
N ARG A 215 4.57 1.95 -5.28
CA ARG A 215 5.45 2.14 -6.44
C ARG A 215 6.46 1.03 -6.55
N ASP A 216 6.89 0.71 -7.77
CA ASP A 216 8.07 -0.10 -8.05
C ASP A 216 9.37 0.66 -7.69
N PRO A 217 10.54 0.01 -7.68
CA PRO A 217 11.81 0.64 -7.32
C PRO A 217 12.25 1.76 -8.27
N GLU A 218 11.70 1.79 -9.49
CA GLU A 218 11.87 2.87 -10.46
C GLU A 218 10.94 4.07 -10.18
N GLY A 219 10.05 3.98 -9.18
CA GLY A 219 9.10 5.02 -8.80
C GLY A 219 7.80 5.03 -9.61
N THR A 220 7.55 4.00 -10.42
CA THR A 220 6.31 3.83 -11.19
C THR A 220 5.22 3.25 -10.31
N LEU A 221 3.97 3.70 -10.44
CA LEU A 221 2.86 3.09 -9.70
C LEU A 221 2.69 1.61 -10.01
N THR A 222 2.25 0.85 -9.01
CA THR A 222 1.90 -0.57 -9.19
C THR A 222 0.82 -0.76 -10.25
N PRO A 223 0.90 -1.80 -11.11
CA PRO A 223 -0.13 -2.09 -12.09
C PRO A 223 -1.49 -2.27 -11.41
N GLY A 224 -2.48 -1.51 -11.86
CA GLY A 224 -3.82 -1.48 -11.27
C GLY A 224 -4.18 -0.15 -10.61
N THR A 225 -3.19 0.68 -10.27
CA THR A 225 -3.39 1.91 -9.50
C THR A 225 -4.32 2.91 -10.20
N LEU A 226 -4.11 3.12 -11.50
CA LEU A 226 -4.87 4.04 -12.34
C LEU A 226 -5.88 3.30 -13.24
N SER A 227 -6.23 2.06 -12.91
CA SER A 227 -7.25 1.28 -13.63
C SER A 227 -8.56 2.04 -13.78
N CYS A 228 -9.18 1.94 -14.95
CA CYS A 228 -10.42 2.61 -15.26
C CYS A 228 -11.63 1.87 -14.66
N ALA A 229 -12.75 2.56 -14.51
CA ALA A 229 -13.95 1.98 -13.92
C ALA A 229 -14.50 0.78 -14.73
N ASP A 230 -14.32 0.75 -16.05
CA ASP A 230 -14.80 -0.35 -16.89
C ASP A 230 -14.04 -1.65 -16.62
N GLU A 231 -12.73 -1.57 -16.42
CA GLU A 231 -11.91 -2.70 -15.98
C GLU A 231 -12.37 -3.22 -14.61
N LEU A 232 -12.52 -2.33 -13.61
CA LEU A 232 -12.92 -2.71 -12.26
C LEU A 232 -14.34 -3.31 -12.22
N LYS A 233 -15.26 -2.81 -13.02
CA LYS A 233 -16.61 -3.37 -13.16
C LYS A 233 -16.61 -4.73 -13.87
N ALA A 234 -15.78 -4.90 -14.90
CA ALA A 234 -15.62 -6.20 -15.56
C ALA A 234 -15.04 -7.25 -14.60
N ILE A 235 -14.09 -6.86 -13.75
CA ILE A 235 -13.55 -7.70 -12.67
C ILE A 235 -14.63 -8.04 -11.64
N ALA A 236 -15.45 -7.08 -11.21
CA ALA A 236 -16.56 -7.35 -10.29
C ALA A 236 -17.57 -8.35 -10.87
N GLN A 237 -17.92 -8.22 -12.15
CA GLN A 237 -18.74 -9.21 -12.86
C GLN A 237 -18.06 -10.58 -12.90
N ALA A 238 -16.76 -10.64 -13.17
CA ALA A 238 -15.99 -11.89 -13.18
C ALA A 238 -15.97 -12.61 -11.82
N ILE A 239 -15.88 -11.86 -10.71
CA ILE A 239 -16.02 -12.42 -9.36
C ILE A 239 -17.40 -13.06 -9.20
N ALA A 240 -18.47 -12.36 -9.59
CA ALA A 240 -19.84 -12.88 -9.51
C ALA A 240 -20.00 -14.16 -10.35
N ASP A 241 -19.52 -14.14 -11.61
CA ASP A 241 -19.60 -15.28 -12.53
C ASP A 241 -18.83 -16.52 -12.00
N GLY A 242 -17.69 -16.27 -11.35
CA GLY A 242 -16.88 -17.31 -10.70
C GLY A 242 -17.50 -17.89 -9.42
N GLY A 243 -18.62 -17.35 -8.92
CA GLY A 243 -19.34 -17.83 -7.74
C GLY A 243 -19.56 -16.78 -6.63
N GLY A 244 -18.99 -15.58 -6.79
CA GLY A 244 -19.01 -14.51 -5.82
C GLY A 244 -17.88 -14.58 -4.81
N GLY A 245 -17.61 -13.46 -4.14
CA GLY A 245 -16.46 -13.30 -3.25
C GLY A 245 -16.25 -11.86 -2.82
N VAL A 246 -15.02 -11.52 -2.49
CA VAL A 246 -14.60 -10.20 -2.02
C VAL A 246 -13.90 -9.42 -3.13
N PHE A 247 -14.25 -8.15 -3.28
CA PHE A 247 -13.49 -7.14 -3.99
C PHE A 247 -12.77 -6.30 -2.94
N GLU A 248 -11.48 -6.54 -2.78
CA GLU A 248 -10.59 -5.82 -1.87
C GLU A 248 -9.88 -4.69 -2.61
N MET A 249 -9.70 -3.55 -1.95
CA MET A 249 -9.02 -2.40 -2.52
C MET A 249 -8.30 -1.58 -1.45
N SER A 250 -7.00 -1.39 -1.62
CA SER A 250 -6.26 -0.35 -0.89
C SER A 250 -6.33 0.96 -1.68
N SER A 251 -6.89 2.03 -1.13
CA SER A 251 -7.10 3.29 -1.84
C SER A 251 -6.95 4.52 -0.94
N ASP A 252 -6.32 5.57 -1.47
CA ASP A 252 -6.31 6.90 -0.85
C ASP A 252 -7.52 7.74 -1.29
N PHE A 253 -8.36 7.23 -2.20
CA PHE A 253 -9.39 7.97 -2.92
C PHE A 253 -8.87 9.30 -3.49
N ALA A 254 -7.59 9.32 -3.89
CA ALA A 254 -6.89 10.50 -4.35
C ALA A 254 -5.98 10.24 -5.57
N SER A 255 -5.80 8.99 -5.99
CA SER A 255 -4.91 8.58 -7.08
C SER A 255 -5.44 8.87 -8.49
N TYR A 256 -5.47 10.13 -8.94
CA TYR A 256 -5.72 10.48 -10.35
C TYR A 256 -4.45 11.02 -11.04
N ASP A 257 -4.20 10.58 -12.28
CA ASP A 257 -3.10 11.01 -13.16
C ASP A 257 -1.69 11.01 -12.52
N ASP A 258 -1.46 10.16 -11.50
CA ASP A 258 -0.21 10.12 -10.70
C ASP A 258 0.21 11.51 -10.17
N VAL A 259 -0.77 12.32 -9.75
CA VAL A 259 -0.54 13.66 -9.18
C VAL A 259 -0.32 13.53 -7.67
N LEU A 260 0.81 14.03 -7.16
CA LEU A 260 1.06 14.09 -5.71
C LEU A 260 -0.01 14.91 -5.00
N HIS A 261 -0.39 14.48 -3.79
CA HIS A 261 -1.50 15.08 -3.01
C HIS A 261 -1.39 16.60 -2.85
N GLU A 262 -0.19 17.13 -2.61
CA GLU A 262 0.08 18.56 -2.47
C GLU A 262 -0.15 19.38 -3.75
N ASN A 263 -0.15 18.72 -4.91
CA ASN A 263 -0.33 19.31 -6.23
C ASN A 263 -1.70 18.97 -6.84
N MET A 264 -2.58 18.31 -6.09
CA MET A 264 -3.91 17.95 -6.58
C MET A 264 -4.80 19.18 -6.75
N ASP A 265 -5.45 19.27 -7.90
CA ASP A 265 -6.53 20.21 -8.16
C ASP A 265 -7.78 19.74 -7.38
N PRO A 266 -8.32 20.55 -6.45
CA PRO A 266 -9.43 20.12 -5.61
C PRO A 266 -10.70 19.76 -6.39
N GLN A 267 -10.96 20.38 -7.54
CA GLN A 267 -12.13 20.08 -8.37
C GLN A 267 -11.95 18.75 -9.10
N LYS A 268 -10.75 18.49 -9.64
CA LYS A 268 -10.43 17.21 -10.27
C LYS A 268 -10.46 16.07 -9.25
N LEU A 269 -9.91 16.28 -8.06
CA LEU A 269 -9.95 15.31 -6.97
C LEU A 269 -11.40 14.97 -6.58
N GLN A 270 -12.25 15.98 -6.39
CA GLN A 270 -13.67 15.75 -6.08
C GLN A 270 -14.41 15.01 -7.21
N ALA A 271 -14.11 15.33 -8.47
CA ALA A 271 -14.68 14.63 -9.61
C ALA A 271 -14.23 13.16 -9.66
N TYR A 272 -12.94 12.90 -9.42
CA TYR A 272 -12.37 11.57 -9.31
C TYR A 272 -13.02 10.77 -8.18
N GLN A 273 -13.07 11.32 -6.96
CA GLN A 273 -13.70 10.71 -5.80
C GLN A 273 -15.17 10.36 -6.05
N ARG A 274 -15.91 11.26 -6.70
CA ARG A 274 -17.29 10.98 -7.10
C ARG A 274 -17.35 9.78 -8.05
N GLY A 275 -16.47 9.73 -9.06
CA GLY A 275 -16.36 8.59 -9.97
C GLY A 275 -16.06 7.29 -9.23
N GLU A 276 -15.12 7.32 -8.27
CA GLU A 276 -14.79 6.16 -7.43
C GLU A 276 -16.02 5.63 -6.67
N TYR A 277 -16.78 6.53 -6.05
CA TYR A 277 -17.96 6.15 -5.28
C TYR A 277 -19.08 5.61 -6.19
N GLU A 278 -19.25 6.21 -7.38
CA GLU A 278 -20.28 5.81 -8.33
C GLU A 278 -20.08 4.37 -8.82
N TRP A 279 -18.86 3.96 -9.19
CA TRP A 279 -18.64 2.59 -9.65
C TRP A 279 -18.70 1.56 -8.51
N LEU A 280 -18.26 1.90 -7.30
CA LEU A 280 -18.41 1.05 -6.12
C LEU A 280 -19.90 0.80 -5.78
N ILE A 281 -20.72 1.84 -5.86
CA ILE A 281 -22.18 1.72 -5.66
C ILE A 281 -22.83 0.94 -6.82
N ASP A 282 -22.34 1.09 -8.05
CA ASP A 282 -22.80 0.30 -9.21
C ASP A 282 -22.54 -1.21 -9.00
N ILE A 283 -21.37 -1.59 -8.47
CA ILE A 283 -21.09 -2.99 -8.08
C ILE A 283 -22.15 -3.50 -7.10
N ALA A 284 -22.44 -2.76 -6.03
CA ALA A 284 -23.45 -3.16 -5.07
C ALA A 284 -24.84 -3.30 -5.69
N ARG A 285 -25.23 -2.37 -6.57
CA ARG A 285 -26.55 -2.43 -7.23
C ARG A 285 -26.69 -3.62 -8.17
N ARG A 286 -25.62 -3.98 -8.88
CA ARG A 286 -25.63 -5.07 -9.87
C ARG A 286 -25.50 -6.45 -9.24
N HIS A 287 -24.65 -6.57 -8.23
CA HIS A 287 -24.24 -7.86 -7.68
C HIS A 287 -24.72 -8.10 -6.24
N GLY A 288 -25.28 -7.07 -5.58
CA GLY A 288 -25.76 -7.16 -4.20
C GLY A 288 -24.66 -7.67 -3.27
N ARG A 289 -24.91 -8.81 -2.63
CA ARG A 289 -24.00 -9.46 -1.68
C ARG A 289 -23.15 -10.57 -2.33
N ASP A 290 -23.25 -10.76 -3.63
CA ASP A 290 -22.40 -11.72 -4.35
C ASP A 290 -20.98 -11.20 -4.55
N VAL A 291 -20.82 -9.88 -4.58
CA VAL A 291 -19.52 -9.20 -4.57
C VAL A 291 -19.49 -8.29 -3.34
N ALA A 292 -18.90 -8.80 -2.25
CA ALA A 292 -18.66 -8.00 -1.05
C ALA A 292 -17.47 -7.06 -1.29
N VAL A 293 -17.50 -5.85 -0.73
CA VAL A 293 -16.47 -4.83 -0.96
C VAL A 293 -15.76 -4.49 0.34
N THR A 294 -14.44 -4.40 0.31
CA THR A 294 -13.65 -3.89 1.44
C THR A 294 -12.50 -3.03 0.97
N PHE A 295 -12.15 -2.04 1.80
CA PHE A 295 -11.02 -1.13 1.57
C PHE A 295 -10.54 -0.52 2.89
N ASN A 296 -9.35 0.08 2.91
CA ASN A 296 -8.86 0.86 4.05
C ASN A 296 -9.83 2.00 4.38
N ALA A 297 -10.32 2.01 5.62
CA ALA A 297 -11.31 2.97 6.07
C ALA A 297 -10.77 3.86 7.19
N PHE A 298 -10.87 5.16 6.93
CA PHE A 298 -10.74 6.25 7.89
C PHE A 298 -12.06 7.03 7.94
N HIS A 299 -12.26 7.87 8.96
CA HIS A 299 -13.55 8.51 9.24
C HIS A 299 -14.26 9.12 7.98
N PRO A 300 -13.60 9.89 7.11
CA PRO A 300 -14.15 10.37 5.83
C PRO A 300 -14.72 9.29 4.90
N THR A 301 -14.09 8.11 4.82
CA THR A 301 -14.49 7.02 3.90
C THR A 301 -15.66 6.17 4.42
N LEU A 302 -16.07 6.34 5.69
CA LEU A 302 -17.24 5.65 6.24
C LEU A 302 -18.51 5.91 5.44
N ILE A 303 -18.66 7.12 4.89
CA ILE A 303 -19.81 7.48 4.05
C ILE A 303 -19.90 6.58 2.80
N VAL A 304 -18.75 6.17 2.26
CA VAL A 304 -18.68 5.29 1.09
C VAL A 304 -19.12 3.89 1.49
N VAL A 305 -18.58 3.37 2.60
CA VAL A 305 -18.99 2.06 3.15
C VAL A 305 -20.50 2.03 3.40
N GLN A 306 -21.06 3.07 4.01
CA GLN A 306 -22.49 3.18 4.25
C GLN A 306 -23.28 3.22 2.92
N SER A 307 -22.83 4.02 1.95
CA SER A 307 -23.51 4.16 0.65
C SER A 307 -23.57 2.84 -0.13
N ILE A 308 -22.52 2.03 -0.07
CA ILE A 308 -22.50 0.70 -0.70
C ILE A 308 -23.51 -0.24 -0.01
N ASN A 309 -23.56 -0.23 1.33
CA ASN A 309 -24.53 -1.03 2.08
C ASN A 309 -25.99 -0.57 1.84
N ASP A 310 -26.24 0.74 1.83
CA ASP A 310 -27.56 1.34 1.55
C ASP A 310 -28.06 1.01 0.14
N ALA A 311 -27.13 0.82 -0.81
CA ALA A 311 -27.43 0.38 -2.17
C ALA A 311 -27.74 -1.12 -2.29
N GLY A 312 -27.76 -1.87 -1.18
CA GLY A 312 -28.04 -3.31 -1.14
C GLY A 312 -26.79 -4.22 -1.18
N GLY A 313 -25.60 -3.63 -1.13
CA GLY A 313 -24.33 -4.36 -1.11
C GLY A 313 -23.98 -4.93 0.26
N LEU A 314 -22.78 -5.53 0.33
CA LEU A 314 -22.11 -5.86 1.58
C LEU A 314 -20.75 -5.18 1.59
N ALA A 315 -20.59 -4.13 2.39
CA ALA A 315 -19.31 -3.46 2.57
C ALA A 315 -18.83 -3.45 4.02
N ARG A 316 -17.52 -3.64 4.19
CA ARG A 316 -16.80 -3.42 5.44
C ARG A 316 -15.56 -2.59 5.17
N GLY A 317 -15.37 -1.53 5.96
CA GLY A 317 -14.11 -0.82 5.99
C GLY A 317 -13.11 -1.58 6.88
N GLN A 318 -11.89 -1.73 6.41
CA GLN A 318 -10.80 -2.26 7.22
C GLN A 318 -10.08 -1.10 7.90
N CYS A 319 -9.96 -1.17 9.22
CA CYS A 319 -9.31 -0.13 10.01
C CYS A 319 -8.15 -0.73 10.80
N MET A 320 -7.03 0.00 10.89
CA MET A 320 -5.92 -0.36 11.75
C MET A 320 -6.33 -0.19 13.22
N ALA A 321 -6.24 -1.27 14.00
CA ALA A 321 -6.51 -1.22 15.45
C ALA A 321 -5.33 -0.73 16.30
N ARG A 322 -4.16 -0.62 15.69
CA ARG A 322 -2.92 -0.09 16.26
C ARG A 322 -2.25 0.77 15.20
N ALA A 323 -1.67 1.89 15.59
CA ALA A 323 -0.99 2.76 14.64
C ALA A 323 0.30 2.07 14.13
N GLN A 324 0.38 1.84 12.82
CA GLN A 324 1.62 1.39 12.18
C GLN A 324 2.69 2.49 12.29
N GLY A 325 3.96 2.06 12.41
CA GLY A 325 5.07 3.00 12.49
C GLY A 325 6.43 2.33 12.45
N LEU A 326 7.41 3.11 12.00
CA LEU A 326 8.80 2.69 11.89
C LEU A 326 9.38 2.33 13.28
N LEU A 327 9.82 1.08 13.40
CA LEU A 327 10.58 0.57 14.54
C LEU A 327 12.08 0.76 14.32
N GLN A 328 12.77 1.21 15.36
CA GLN A 328 14.17 1.64 15.25
C GLN A 328 15.01 1.08 16.40
N SER A 329 16.10 0.42 16.04
CA SER A 329 17.16 -0.03 16.95
C SER A 329 18.49 0.03 16.21
N PHE A 330 19.64 -0.14 16.88
CA PHE A 330 20.92 -0.22 16.17
C PHE A 330 21.04 -1.41 15.20
N HIS A 331 20.17 -2.43 15.35
CA HIS A 331 20.12 -3.57 14.44
C HIS A 331 19.16 -3.36 13.26
N SER A 332 18.32 -2.31 13.29
CA SER A 332 17.39 -2.03 12.20
C SER A 332 18.09 -1.29 11.05
N ARG A 333 17.53 -1.39 9.85
CA ARG A 333 18.06 -0.73 8.64
C ARG A 333 17.73 0.76 8.56
N ALA A 334 16.73 1.20 9.31
CA ALA A 334 16.24 2.57 9.29
C ALA A 334 16.30 3.16 10.70
N HIS A 335 17.30 4.00 10.93
CA HIS A 335 17.39 4.87 12.12
C HIS A 335 18.34 6.06 11.86
N PRO A 336 18.21 7.19 12.60
CA PRO A 336 18.98 8.43 12.37
C PRO A 336 20.51 8.28 12.32
N PHE A 337 21.09 7.39 13.13
CA PHE A 337 22.55 7.19 13.14
C PHE A 337 23.14 6.62 11.85
N HIS A 338 22.33 6.09 10.92
CA HIS A 338 22.81 5.75 9.57
C HIS A 338 23.36 6.96 8.81
N MET A 339 23.01 8.19 9.22
CA MET A 339 23.55 9.42 8.63
C MET A 339 24.97 9.75 9.10
N SER A 340 25.49 9.07 10.13
CA SER A 340 26.86 9.23 10.61
C SER A 340 27.82 8.36 9.80
N ARG A 341 28.85 8.97 9.20
CA ARG A 341 29.93 8.24 8.51
C ARG A 341 30.72 7.36 9.48
N THR A 342 30.89 7.83 10.71
CA THR A 342 31.56 7.06 11.77
C THR A 342 30.75 5.82 12.15
N PHE A 343 29.43 5.92 12.28
CA PHE A 343 28.57 4.75 12.50
C PHE A 343 28.64 3.76 11.34
N GLN A 344 28.51 4.23 10.09
CA GLN A 344 28.59 3.40 8.89
C GLN A 344 29.91 2.63 8.78
N ALA A 345 31.03 3.27 9.13
CA ALA A 345 32.34 2.61 9.16
C ALA A 345 32.41 1.49 10.23
N ILE A 346 31.84 1.72 11.42
CA ILE A 346 31.76 0.69 12.47
C ILE A 346 30.83 -0.45 12.05
N LEU A 347 29.66 -0.14 11.48
CA LEU A 347 28.72 -1.13 10.99
C LEU A 347 29.38 -2.05 9.96
N LYS A 348 30.05 -1.47 8.95
CA LYS A 348 30.80 -2.21 7.94
C LYS A 348 31.89 -3.08 8.56
N TYR A 349 32.68 -2.53 9.49
CA TYR A 349 33.71 -3.28 10.19
C TYR A 349 33.14 -4.48 10.98
N CYS A 350 31.99 -4.31 11.63
CA CYS A 350 31.33 -5.40 12.35
C CYS A 350 30.81 -6.48 11.38
N GLN A 351 30.22 -6.07 10.26
CA GLN A 351 29.73 -6.99 9.23
C GLN A 351 30.85 -7.80 8.58
N GLU A 352 31.98 -7.17 8.25
CA GLU A 352 33.15 -7.84 7.65
C GLU A 352 33.88 -8.72 8.67
N GLY A 353 33.91 -8.32 9.94
CA GLY A 353 34.60 -9.03 11.03
C GLY A 353 33.76 -10.05 11.79
N GLY A 354 32.45 -10.13 11.54
CA GLY A 354 31.53 -10.95 12.33
C GLY A 354 31.45 -10.53 13.81
N LEU A 355 31.57 -9.22 14.08
CA LEU A 355 31.60 -8.68 15.44
C LEU A 355 30.20 -8.24 15.89
N ASP A 356 29.97 -8.28 17.21
CA ASP A 356 28.76 -7.71 17.79
C ASP A 356 28.78 -6.17 17.70
N LEU A 357 27.74 -5.60 17.08
CA LEU A 357 27.65 -4.17 16.81
C LEU A 357 27.53 -3.36 18.11
N ILE A 358 26.71 -3.81 19.06
CA ILE A 358 26.45 -3.07 20.30
C ILE A 358 27.70 -3.01 21.17
N ASP A 359 28.38 -4.13 21.36
CA ASP A 359 29.63 -4.21 22.10
C ASP A 359 30.73 -3.38 21.42
N THR A 360 30.79 -3.39 20.08
CA THR A 360 31.74 -2.57 19.33
C THR A 360 31.45 -1.08 19.51
N LEU A 361 30.19 -0.66 19.41
CA LEU A 361 29.80 0.74 19.64
C LEU A 361 30.17 1.18 21.05
N ARG A 362 29.88 0.37 22.08
CA ARG A 362 30.23 0.64 23.49
C ARG A 362 31.75 0.81 23.70
N ARG A 363 32.58 0.00 23.03
CA ARG A 363 34.04 0.03 23.17
C ARG A 363 34.74 1.05 22.27
N SER A 364 34.06 1.54 21.24
CA SER A 364 34.67 2.40 20.21
C SER A 364 35.16 3.76 20.72
N GLY A 365 34.57 4.27 21.81
CA GLY A 365 34.77 5.66 22.26
C GLY A 365 34.33 6.70 21.21
N LYS A 366 33.43 6.33 20.28
CA LYS A 366 32.97 7.19 19.17
C LYS A 366 31.56 7.75 19.36
N ARG A 367 30.91 7.51 20.50
CA ARG A 367 29.55 7.96 20.81
C ARG A 367 29.33 9.44 20.48
N GLU A 368 30.14 10.33 21.06
CA GLU A 368 29.98 11.79 20.91
C GLU A 368 30.15 12.21 19.44
N LYS A 369 31.08 11.56 18.72
CA LYS A 369 31.32 11.83 17.30
C LYS A 369 30.15 11.40 16.42
N ILE A 370 29.59 10.22 16.67
CA ILE A 370 28.43 9.70 15.92
C ILE A 370 27.22 10.63 16.14
N ILE A 371 26.94 10.98 17.40
CA ILE A 371 25.84 11.90 17.74
C ILE A 371 26.06 13.27 17.08
N ALA A 372 27.27 13.81 17.11
CA ALA A 372 27.58 15.10 16.50
C ALA A 372 27.42 15.07 14.97
N GLU A 373 27.89 14.03 14.29
CA GLU A 373 27.72 13.86 12.84
C GLU A 373 26.23 13.76 12.45
N THR A 374 25.47 12.94 13.17
CA THR A 374 24.02 12.81 12.96
C THR A 374 23.30 14.12 13.22
N THR A 375 23.60 14.81 14.32
CA THR A 375 22.99 16.11 14.64
C THR A 375 23.30 17.15 13.56
N ALA A 376 24.56 17.20 13.09
CA ALA A 376 24.95 18.11 12.02
C ALA A 376 24.18 17.85 10.72
N PHE A 377 23.94 16.57 10.38
CA PHE A 377 23.11 16.21 9.22
C PHE A 377 21.70 16.81 9.36
N PHE A 378 21.01 16.56 10.47
CA PHE A 378 19.64 17.05 10.67
C PHE A 378 19.53 18.57 10.87
N ALA A 379 20.62 19.25 11.26
CA ALA A 379 20.67 20.71 11.40
C ALA A 379 21.04 21.46 10.11
N SER A 380 21.37 20.73 9.04
CA SER A 380 21.81 21.32 7.77
C SER A 380 20.71 21.33 6.72
N ASP A 381 20.80 22.26 5.78
CA ASP A 381 19.91 22.31 4.61
C ASP A 381 20.31 21.21 3.63
N GLN A 382 19.57 20.10 3.66
CA GLN A 382 19.76 19.00 2.73
C GLN A 382 18.98 19.25 1.43
N THR A 383 19.44 18.63 0.34
CA THR A 383 18.75 18.64 -0.96
C THR A 383 18.65 17.22 -1.53
N GLY A 384 17.73 17.03 -2.47
CA GLY A 384 17.51 15.73 -3.12
C GLY A 384 17.21 14.60 -2.13
N GLN A 385 17.83 13.43 -2.34
CA GLN A 385 17.60 12.24 -1.53
C GLN A 385 17.93 12.43 -0.03
N TYR A 386 18.91 13.26 0.30
CA TYR A 386 19.23 13.53 1.71
C TYR A 386 18.16 14.38 2.39
N LYS A 387 17.47 15.26 1.66
CA LYS A 387 16.31 15.99 2.20
C LYS A 387 15.15 15.05 2.48
N TYR A 388 14.89 14.10 1.58
CA TYR A 388 13.90 13.06 1.82
C TYR A 388 14.22 12.25 3.09
N LEU A 389 15.47 11.79 3.26
CA LEU A 389 15.88 11.09 4.48
C LEU A 389 15.76 11.96 5.73
N GLN A 390 16.07 13.25 5.63
CA GLN A 390 15.88 14.20 6.72
C GLN A 390 14.40 14.30 7.11
N ASP A 391 13.49 14.47 6.14
CA ASP A 391 12.04 14.55 6.36
C ASP A 391 11.40 13.23 6.77
N PHE A 392 12.00 12.11 6.40
CA PHE A 392 11.53 10.78 6.80
C PHE A 392 11.74 10.53 8.30
N PHE A 393 12.88 10.98 8.85
CA PHE A 393 13.23 10.81 10.27
C PHE A 393 12.90 12.03 11.14
N ALA A 394 12.73 13.23 10.58
CA ALA A 394 12.32 14.42 11.32
C ALA A 394 10.82 14.70 11.07
N PRO A 395 10.13 15.42 11.96
CA PRO A 395 10.58 15.92 13.26
C PRO A 395 10.64 14.82 14.35
N PHE A 396 11.55 14.98 15.31
CA PHE A 396 11.77 14.03 16.41
C PHE A 396 10.76 14.12 17.56
N ASP A 397 9.83 15.07 17.50
CA ASP A 397 8.73 15.19 18.47
C ASP A 397 7.62 14.13 18.24
N GLY A 398 7.69 13.38 17.14
CA GLY A 398 6.86 12.20 16.86
C GLY A 398 7.56 10.86 17.07
N HIS A 399 8.70 10.84 17.79
CA HIS A 399 9.45 9.61 18.08
C HIS A 399 9.29 9.27 19.56
N PHE A 400 9.08 8.00 19.86
CA PHE A 400 8.75 7.55 21.21
C PHE A 400 9.61 6.33 21.59
N PRO A 401 10.19 6.27 22.80
CA PRO A 401 10.58 4.99 23.35
C PRO A 401 9.37 4.04 23.28
N TRP A 402 9.57 2.84 22.76
CA TRP A 402 8.50 1.87 22.59
C TRP A 402 7.85 1.52 23.95
N THR A 403 6.53 1.35 23.94
CA THR A 403 5.77 0.80 25.07
C THR A 403 4.81 -0.28 24.57
N SER A 404 4.40 -1.18 25.46
CA SER A 404 3.47 -2.28 25.15
C SER A 404 2.10 -1.82 24.66
N HIS A 405 1.72 -0.57 24.93
CA HIS A 405 0.41 -0.04 24.58
C HIS A 405 0.36 0.78 23.28
N TYR A 406 1.50 1.24 22.75
CA TYR A 406 1.54 2.06 21.52
C TYR A 406 0.62 3.31 21.57
N GLU A 407 0.35 3.87 22.77
CA GLU A 407 -0.45 5.10 22.95
C GLU A 407 0.33 6.13 23.80
N PRO A 408 1.55 6.53 23.41
CA PRO A 408 2.36 7.48 24.17
C PRO A 408 1.81 8.91 24.08
N ASP A 409 2.11 9.75 25.07
CA ASP A 409 1.78 11.18 25.02
C ASP A 409 2.89 12.00 24.37
N LYS A 410 2.57 12.75 23.32
CA LYS A 410 3.53 13.59 22.58
C LYS A 410 4.25 14.58 23.50
N ALA A 411 3.54 15.17 24.45
CA ALA A 411 4.06 16.24 25.29
C ALA A 411 5.01 15.76 26.39
N THR A 412 4.93 14.48 26.78
CA THR A 412 5.74 13.94 27.90
C THR A 412 6.66 12.80 27.50
N ASP A 413 6.27 11.98 26.52
CA ASP A 413 6.90 10.68 26.25
C ASP A 413 7.72 10.69 24.96
N SER A 414 7.60 11.72 24.13
CA SER A 414 8.42 11.81 22.92
C SER A 414 9.91 11.96 23.26
N VAL A 415 10.79 11.47 22.40
CA VAL A 415 12.24 11.61 22.55
C VAL A 415 12.63 13.08 22.69
N MET A 416 11.97 13.98 21.96
CA MET A 416 12.14 15.43 22.12
C MET A 416 11.70 15.92 23.50
N ALA A 417 10.52 15.51 23.99
CA ALA A 417 10.04 15.90 25.31
C ALA A 417 10.97 15.43 26.45
N ILE A 418 11.47 14.20 26.35
CA ILE A 418 12.45 13.65 27.29
C ILE A 418 13.75 14.48 27.26
N ALA A 419 14.28 14.76 26.06
CA ALA A 419 15.49 15.55 25.88
C ALA A 419 15.36 16.95 26.49
N LEU A 420 14.23 17.63 26.24
CA LEU A 420 13.93 18.95 26.80
C LEU A 420 13.82 18.91 28.33
N LYS A 421 13.14 17.90 28.89
CA LYS A 421 12.97 17.72 30.34
C LYS A 421 14.31 17.46 31.04
N GLU A 422 15.19 16.68 30.42
CA GLU A 422 16.50 16.33 30.99
C GLU A 422 17.60 17.36 30.70
N GLY A 423 17.35 18.35 29.84
CA GLY A 423 18.37 19.33 29.43
C GLY A 423 19.46 18.74 28.55
N ARG A 424 19.13 17.75 27.71
CA ARG A 424 20.06 16.97 26.88
C ARG A 424 19.73 17.09 25.39
N GLY A 425 20.66 16.71 24.52
CA GLY A 425 20.40 16.64 23.07
C GLY A 425 19.52 15.43 22.70
N VAL A 426 18.65 15.60 21.69
CA VAL A 426 17.79 14.51 21.14
C VAL A 426 18.62 13.28 20.77
N GLY A 427 19.76 13.47 20.10
CA GLY A 427 20.65 12.38 19.71
C GLY A 427 21.23 11.60 20.89
N GLU A 428 21.38 12.21 22.07
CA GLU A 428 21.83 11.49 23.27
C GLU A 428 20.75 10.59 23.84
N VAL A 429 19.51 11.09 23.92
CA VAL A 429 18.36 10.28 24.38
C VAL A 429 18.13 9.11 23.41
N TYR A 430 18.18 9.38 22.11
CA TYR A 430 18.06 8.35 21.06
C TYR A 430 19.14 7.27 21.19
N TRP A 431 20.38 7.69 21.41
CA TRP A 431 21.51 6.78 21.61
C TRP A 431 21.29 5.90 22.84
N ASP A 432 20.92 6.50 23.97
CA ASP A 432 20.78 5.80 25.25
C ASP A 432 19.65 4.78 25.22
N ILE A 433 18.54 5.05 24.53
CA ILE A 433 17.46 4.07 24.33
C ILE A 433 18.02 2.85 23.58
N MET A 434 18.62 3.05 22.41
CA MET A 434 19.00 1.95 21.53
C MET A 434 20.25 1.19 21.99
N ILE A 435 21.23 1.86 22.62
CA ILE A 435 22.47 1.20 23.10
C ILE A 435 22.19 0.27 24.27
N ASN A 436 21.07 0.48 24.97
CA ASN A 436 20.58 -0.35 26.06
C ASN A 436 19.56 -1.40 25.59
N GLY A 437 19.41 -1.59 24.28
CA GLY A 437 18.51 -2.59 23.69
C GLY A 437 17.04 -2.16 23.60
N GLY A 438 16.73 -0.89 23.89
CA GLY A 438 15.40 -0.33 23.69
C GLY A 438 15.10 -0.07 22.21
N VAL A 439 13.80 -0.01 21.89
CA VAL A 439 13.31 0.34 20.55
C VAL A 439 12.71 1.73 20.58
N VAL A 440 12.93 2.52 19.52
CA VAL A 440 12.19 3.75 19.27
C VAL A 440 11.14 3.48 18.21
N TRP A 441 9.89 3.84 18.50
CA TRP A 441 8.77 3.78 17.58
C TRP A 441 8.43 5.17 17.06
N LYS A 442 8.27 5.29 15.74
CA LYS A 442 7.81 6.50 15.06
C LYS A 442 6.55 6.15 14.26
N PRO A 443 5.34 6.49 14.71
CA PRO A 443 4.14 6.33 13.90
C PRO A 443 4.30 7.01 12.54
N PHE A 444 3.75 6.39 11.49
CA PHE A 444 3.67 7.05 10.19
C PHE A 444 2.77 8.30 10.25
N ASN A 445 3.03 9.24 9.36
CA ASN A 445 2.28 10.49 9.35
C ASN A 445 0.78 10.20 9.15
N GLY A 446 -0.05 10.71 10.06
CA GLY A 446 -1.50 10.49 10.04
C GLY A 446 -1.98 9.15 10.62
N SER A 447 -1.09 8.20 10.95
CA SER A 447 -1.50 6.93 11.58
C SER A 447 -1.77 7.06 13.09
N TYR A 448 -1.27 8.12 13.72
CA TYR A 448 -1.44 8.40 15.15
C TYR A 448 -1.77 9.88 15.41
N ASP A 449 -2.92 10.13 16.05
CA ASP A 449 -3.42 11.47 16.37
C ASP A 449 -3.19 11.87 17.84
N GLY A 450 -2.36 11.11 18.56
CA GLY A 450 -2.11 11.31 19.99
C GLY A 450 -2.98 10.43 20.90
N GLY A 451 -3.79 9.53 20.35
CA GLY A 451 -4.46 8.47 21.10
C GLY A 451 -5.18 7.45 20.21
N TYR A 452 -5.99 6.60 20.82
CA TYR A 452 -6.82 5.60 20.13
C TYR A 452 -8.32 5.88 20.24
N ASN A 453 -8.73 7.12 20.52
CA ASN A 453 -10.15 7.46 20.62
C ASN A 453 -10.86 7.28 19.28
N MET A 454 -10.27 7.79 18.20
CA MET A 454 -10.83 7.59 16.85
C MET A 454 -10.79 6.12 16.44
N THR A 455 -9.68 5.42 16.68
CA THR A 455 -9.57 3.98 16.42
C THR A 455 -10.65 3.18 17.16
N CYS A 456 -10.87 3.44 18.45
CA CYS A 456 -11.94 2.79 19.21
C CYS A 456 -13.33 3.14 18.66
N ALA A 457 -13.57 4.39 18.25
CA ALA A 457 -14.84 4.80 17.65
C ALA A 457 -15.09 4.07 16.31
N MET A 458 -14.07 4.01 15.44
CA MET A 458 -14.09 3.27 14.18
C MET A 458 -14.37 1.79 14.42
N MET A 459 -13.65 1.14 15.34
CA MET A 459 -13.84 -0.29 15.63
C MET A 459 -15.19 -0.65 16.25
N ASN A 460 -15.88 0.31 16.87
CA ASN A 460 -17.25 0.11 17.35
C ASN A 460 -18.31 0.34 16.26
N HIS A 461 -17.93 0.84 15.09
CA HIS A 461 -18.85 1.05 13.98
C HIS A 461 -19.26 -0.30 13.36
N PRO A 462 -20.56 -0.55 13.08
CA PRO A 462 -21.07 -1.85 12.60
C PRO A 462 -20.60 -2.26 11.20
N HIS A 463 -19.90 -1.36 10.51
CA HIS A 463 -19.37 -1.59 9.16
C HIS A 463 -17.84 -1.53 9.12
N ILE A 464 -17.17 -1.59 10.27
CA ILE A 464 -15.72 -1.66 10.36
C ILE A 464 -15.29 -3.02 10.88
N MET A 465 -14.19 -3.53 10.35
CA MET A 465 -13.48 -4.70 10.85
C MET A 465 -11.98 -4.39 10.99
N PRO A 466 -11.25 -5.10 11.86
CA PRO A 466 -9.80 -5.01 11.89
C PRO A 466 -9.21 -5.51 10.57
N GLY A 467 -8.18 -4.84 10.10
CA GLY A 467 -7.42 -5.17 8.90
C GLY A 467 -6.14 -4.33 8.85
N PHE A 468 -5.40 -4.42 7.75
CA PHE A 468 -4.09 -3.76 7.59
C PHE A 468 -3.12 -4.10 8.73
N ALA A 469 -3.15 -5.36 9.19
CA ALA A 469 -2.09 -5.90 10.03
C ALA A 469 -0.80 -6.13 9.22
N ASP A 470 -0.94 -6.25 7.90
CA ASP A 470 0.12 -6.43 6.90
C ASP A 470 1.14 -7.49 7.31
N ALA A 471 0.64 -8.55 7.95
CA ALA A 471 1.47 -9.62 8.48
C ALA A 471 2.18 -10.35 7.32
N GLY A 472 3.51 -10.42 7.37
CA GLY A 472 4.34 -10.97 6.28
C GLY A 472 4.97 -9.92 5.37
N ALA A 473 4.53 -8.65 5.45
CA ALA A 473 5.12 -7.50 4.78
C ALA A 473 5.89 -6.60 5.75
N HIS A 474 6.58 -5.60 5.20
CA HIS A 474 7.25 -4.51 5.91
C HIS A 474 8.24 -4.95 6.97
N GLY A 475 8.79 -6.16 6.82
CA GLY A 475 9.58 -6.83 7.83
C GLY A 475 10.80 -6.02 8.26
N THR A 476 11.35 -5.12 7.44
CA THR A 476 12.48 -4.29 7.87
C THR A 476 12.09 -2.98 8.57
N ILE A 477 10.79 -2.65 8.55
CA ILE A 477 10.24 -1.38 9.02
C ILE A 477 9.36 -1.56 10.26
N PHE A 478 8.39 -2.48 10.24
CA PHE A 478 7.45 -2.74 11.34
C PHE A 478 6.89 -4.17 11.30
N GLN A 479 6.02 -4.52 12.26
CA GLN A 479 5.34 -5.81 12.31
C GLN A 479 4.03 -5.68 13.11
N ASP A 480 2.88 -6.06 12.52
CA ASP A 480 1.54 -5.82 13.11
C ASP A 480 0.61 -7.05 13.25
N ALA A 481 1.10 -8.27 13.04
CA ALA A 481 0.33 -9.51 13.21
C ALA A 481 -0.22 -9.77 14.63
N ALA A 482 0.27 -9.04 15.64
CA ALA A 482 -0.17 -9.16 17.03
C ALA A 482 -1.35 -8.23 17.37
N ILE A 483 -2.04 -7.69 16.36
CA ILE A 483 -3.09 -6.67 16.53
C ILE A 483 -4.25 -7.14 17.42
N ALA A 484 -4.73 -8.38 17.25
CA ALA A 484 -5.79 -8.94 18.08
C ALA A 484 -5.38 -8.99 19.56
N SER A 485 -4.13 -9.38 19.83
CA SER A 485 -3.56 -9.41 21.18
C SER A 485 -3.46 -8.01 21.79
N HIS A 486 -3.04 -7.02 21.01
CA HIS A 486 -3.01 -5.61 21.45
C HIS A 486 -4.40 -5.08 21.77
N MET A 487 -5.41 -5.38 20.95
CA MET A 487 -6.79 -5.00 21.23
C MET A 487 -7.30 -5.62 22.55
N LEU A 488 -6.97 -6.89 22.80
CA LEU A 488 -7.35 -7.58 24.04
C LEU A 488 -6.64 -6.99 25.27
N CYS A 489 -5.30 -6.92 25.25
CA CYS A 489 -4.55 -6.49 26.43
C CYS A 489 -4.69 -4.99 26.67
N TYR A 490 -4.68 -4.16 25.63
CA TYR A 490 -4.73 -2.72 25.81
C TYR A 490 -6.14 -2.17 25.63
N LEU A 491 -6.72 -2.25 24.44
CA LEU A 491 -8.00 -1.57 24.17
C LEU A 491 -9.16 -2.08 25.02
N ALA A 492 -9.18 -3.37 25.38
CA ALA A 492 -10.23 -3.94 26.24
C ALA A 492 -9.86 -3.97 27.73
N ARG A 493 -8.60 -4.23 28.10
CA ARG A 493 -8.19 -4.44 29.50
C ARG A 493 -7.46 -3.25 30.13
N ASP A 494 -6.38 -2.75 29.54
CA ASP A 494 -5.43 -1.85 30.23
C ASP A 494 -5.56 -0.36 29.87
N ARG A 495 -6.32 -0.01 28.84
CA ARG A 495 -6.36 1.37 28.34
C ARG A 495 -6.84 2.37 29.40
N VAL A 496 -6.08 3.47 29.55
CA VAL A 496 -6.33 4.54 30.54
C VAL A 496 -6.67 5.90 29.93
N LYS A 497 -6.21 6.20 28.70
CA LYS A 497 -6.35 7.52 28.07
C LYS A 497 -7.74 7.79 27.48
N GLY A 498 -8.57 6.75 27.38
CA GLY A 498 -9.92 6.84 26.84
C GLY A 498 -10.77 5.60 27.17
N PRO A 499 -11.97 5.49 26.57
CA PRO A 499 -12.85 4.36 26.83
C PRO A 499 -12.20 3.05 26.39
N LYS A 500 -12.46 2.00 27.16
CA LYS A 500 -12.14 0.61 26.79
C LYS A 500 -13.21 0.06 25.86
N MET A 501 -12.82 -0.87 25.01
CA MET A 501 -13.74 -1.67 24.21
C MET A 501 -14.30 -2.84 25.04
N SER A 502 -15.52 -3.31 24.71
CA SER A 502 -16.03 -4.57 25.28
C SER A 502 -15.16 -5.73 24.81
N LEU A 503 -14.82 -6.63 25.74
CA LEU A 503 -14.03 -7.81 25.44
C LEU A 503 -14.74 -8.72 24.44
N GLU A 504 -16.05 -8.93 24.60
CA GLU A 504 -16.90 -9.71 23.69
C GLU A 504 -16.91 -9.13 22.28
N HIS A 505 -16.94 -7.80 22.17
CA HIS A 505 -16.88 -7.11 20.88
C HIS A 505 -15.50 -7.27 20.22
N VAL A 506 -14.40 -7.10 20.96
CA VAL A 506 -13.04 -7.32 20.44
C VAL A 506 -12.86 -8.76 19.95
N VAL A 507 -13.34 -9.76 20.71
CA VAL A 507 -13.30 -11.17 20.29
C VAL A 507 -14.12 -11.38 19.02
N LYS A 508 -15.35 -10.86 18.94
CA LYS A 508 -16.20 -10.96 17.74
C LYS A 508 -15.53 -10.34 16.51
N LEU A 509 -14.95 -9.15 16.64
CA LEU A 509 -14.30 -8.44 15.55
C LEU A 509 -13.14 -9.25 14.94
N ASN A 510 -12.31 -9.88 15.78
CA ASN A 510 -11.14 -10.65 15.35
C ASN A 510 -11.46 -12.11 14.99
N SER A 511 -12.73 -12.51 15.03
CA SER A 511 -13.18 -13.88 14.72
C SER A 511 -14.39 -13.89 13.79
N LEU A 512 -15.61 -13.93 14.33
CA LEU A 512 -16.83 -14.13 13.55
C LEU A 512 -17.09 -13.02 12.54
N GLU A 513 -16.79 -11.76 12.86
CA GLU A 513 -17.07 -10.64 11.93
C GLU A 513 -16.24 -10.77 10.65
N VAL A 514 -14.92 -10.97 10.78
CA VAL A 514 -14.02 -11.21 9.63
C VAL A 514 -14.40 -12.52 8.94
N ALA A 515 -14.60 -13.60 9.70
CA ALA A 515 -14.96 -14.91 9.14
C ALA A 515 -16.22 -14.83 8.27
N SER A 516 -17.25 -14.14 8.76
CA SER A 516 -18.54 -14.00 8.08
C SER A 516 -18.44 -13.09 6.85
N PHE A 517 -17.61 -12.03 6.90
CA PHE A 517 -17.41 -11.14 5.77
C PHE A 517 -16.82 -11.86 4.56
N PHE A 518 -15.78 -12.69 4.77
CA PHE A 518 -15.19 -13.53 3.73
C PHE A 518 -16.05 -14.77 3.40
N GLY A 519 -17.17 -15.00 4.10
CA GLY A 519 -18.10 -16.08 3.81
C GLY A 519 -17.70 -17.45 4.36
N PHE A 520 -16.77 -17.51 5.32
CA PHE A 520 -16.52 -18.72 6.09
C PHE A 520 -17.75 -19.08 6.93
N LYS A 521 -18.15 -20.36 6.93
CA LYS A 521 -19.35 -20.85 7.63
C LYS A 521 -19.04 -21.83 8.76
N ASP A 522 -17.79 -22.28 8.84
CA ASP A 522 -17.32 -23.34 9.71
C ASP A 522 -16.46 -22.84 10.88
N ARG A 523 -16.13 -21.54 10.95
CA ARG A 523 -15.19 -20.97 11.92
C ARG A 523 -15.58 -19.57 12.38
N GLY A 524 -14.81 -19.03 13.32
CA GLY A 524 -15.01 -17.69 13.88
C GLY A 524 -15.98 -17.65 15.06
N ALA A 525 -16.64 -18.74 15.39
CA ALA A 525 -17.46 -18.87 16.59
C ALA A 525 -17.27 -20.23 17.28
N LEU A 526 -17.48 -20.26 18.59
CA LEU A 526 -17.46 -21.48 19.39
C LEU A 526 -18.88 -22.03 19.49
N GLN A 527 -19.30 -22.79 18.49
CA GLN A 527 -20.62 -23.44 18.45
C GLN A 527 -20.49 -24.90 18.05
N VAL A 528 -21.41 -25.74 18.54
CA VAL A 528 -21.45 -27.16 18.17
C VAL A 528 -21.60 -27.32 16.66
N GLY A 529 -20.74 -28.15 16.07
CA GLY A 529 -20.65 -28.37 14.62
C GLY A 529 -19.66 -27.47 13.89
N MET A 530 -19.16 -26.40 14.53
CA MET A 530 -18.09 -25.58 13.95
C MET A 530 -16.72 -26.25 14.13
N LYS A 531 -15.79 -25.88 13.27
CA LYS A 531 -14.38 -26.27 13.32
C LYS A 531 -13.77 -25.83 14.66
N ALA A 532 -12.98 -26.70 15.27
CA ALA A 532 -12.34 -26.45 16.55
C ALA A 532 -11.07 -25.60 16.39
N ASP A 533 -11.27 -24.35 15.99
CA ASP A 533 -10.24 -23.30 15.99
C ASP A 533 -10.42 -22.48 17.26
N ILE A 534 -9.56 -22.70 18.26
CA ILE A 534 -9.80 -22.26 19.64
C ILE A 534 -8.51 -21.70 20.24
N ASN A 535 -8.58 -20.53 20.87
CA ASN A 535 -7.54 -20.02 21.75
C ASN A 535 -7.96 -20.19 23.22
N VAL A 536 -7.00 -20.55 24.07
CA VAL A 536 -7.09 -20.46 25.53
C VAL A 536 -6.00 -19.51 26.01
N ILE A 537 -6.42 -18.47 26.71
CA ILE A 537 -5.60 -17.29 27.01
C ILE A 537 -5.64 -17.02 28.52
N ASP A 538 -4.47 -16.89 29.13
CA ASP A 538 -4.32 -16.24 30.44
C ASP A 538 -4.52 -14.74 30.25
N PHE A 539 -5.77 -14.31 30.30
CA PHE A 539 -6.16 -12.93 30.02
C PHE A 539 -5.63 -11.94 31.06
N GLU A 540 -5.26 -12.38 32.27
CA GLU A 540 -4.66 -11.49 33.27
C GLU A 540 -3.17 -11.26 32.97
N ARG A 541 -2.49 -12.25 32.37
CA ARG A 541 -1.07 -12.17 32.02
C ARG A 541 -0.79 -11.82 30.57
N LEU A 542 -1.81 -11.73 29.72
CA LEU A 542 -1.67 -11.39 28.30
C LEU A 542 -0.91 -10.06 28.15
N SER A 543 0.21 -10.05 27.43
CA SER A 543 1.01 -8.84 27.26
C SER A 543 1.83 -8.85 25.97
N MET A 544 2.10 -7.64 25.45
CA MET A 544 2.92 -7.43 24.26
C MET A 544 4.40 -7.34 24.66
N GLY A 545 5.25 -8.16 24.04
CA GLY A 545 6.70 -8.07 24.15
C GLY A 545 7.27 -6.88 23.38
N GLN A 546 8.48 -6.45 23.73
CA GLN A 546 9.20 -5.46 22.93
C GLN A 546 9.54 -6.06 21.54
N PRO A 547 9.31 -5.34 20.44
CA PRO A 547 9.76 -5.77 19.12
C PRO A 547 11.27 -6.00 19.09
N TYR A 548 11.69 -6.99 18.30
CA TYR A 548 13.10 -7.31 18.10
C TYR A 548 13.38 -7.69 16.65
N VAL A 549 14.64 -7.58 16.24
CA VAL A 549 15.10 -7.94 14.89
C VAL A 549 15.60 -9.39 14.90
N ALA A 550 14.94 -10.24 14.12
CA ALA A 550 15.33 -11.63 13.85
C ALA A 550 16.06 -11.74 12.51
N LYS A 551 16.89 -12.78 12.34
CA LYS A 551 17.65 -13.08 11.12
C LYS A 551 17.31 -14.46 10.56
N ASP A 552 16.03 -14.73 10.41
CA ASP A 552 15.46 -16.05 10.13
C ASP A 552 14.81 -16.14 8.74
N MET A 553 14.80 -15.05 7.97
CA MET A 553 14.38 -15.06 6.58
C MET A 553 15.46 -15.69 5.68
N PRO A 554 15.11 -16.17 4.46
CA PRO A 554 16.09 -16.70 3.51
C PRO A 554 17.32 -15.80 3.37
N LEU A 555 18.49 -16.40 3.19
CA LEU A 555 19.78 -15.68 3.14
C LEU A 555 20.13 -14.90 4.43
N GLY A 556 19.49 -15.21 5.57
CA GLY A 556 19.75 -14.57 6.87
C GLY A 556 19.30 -13.11 6.92
N GLN A 557 18.29 -12.76 6.13
CA GLN A 557 17.73 -11.41 6.07
C GLN A 557 17.03 -11.03 7.38
N ASP A 558 17.19 -9.77 7.77
CA ASP A 558 16.59 -9.21 8.97
C ASP A 558 15.07 -9.02 8.79
N ARG A 559 14.28 -9.31 9.83
CA ARG A 559 12.88 -8.88 9.98
C ARG A 559 12.53 -8.53 11.43
N TRP A 560 11.57 -7.66 11.64
CA TRP A 560 10.96 -7.39 12.93
C TRP A 560 9.99 -8.51 13.31
N LEU A 561 10.07 -8.93 14.56
CA LEU A 561 9.09 -9.80 15.21
C LEU A 561 8.69 -9.20 16.56
N GLN A 562 7.53 -9.60 17.05
CA GLN A 562 7.03 -9.21 18.36
C GLN A 562 6.38 -10.41 19.03
N ASP A 563 6.90 -10.78 20.19
CA ASP A 563 6.34 -11.87 20.99
C ASP A 563 5.09 -11.41 21.74
N VAL A 564 4.19 -12.35 21.99
CA VAL A 564 3.02 -12.17 22.85
C VAL A 564 3.02 -13.25 23.92
N GLU A 565 2.99 -12.83 25.18
CA GLU A 565 2.83 -13.73 26.31
C GLU A 565 1.36 -13.89 26.69
N GLY A 566 0.95 -15.06 27.19
CA GLY A 566 -0.41 -15.29 27.71
C GLY A 566 -1.23 -16.31 26.93
N TYR A 567 -0.83 -16.69 25.71
CA TYR A 567 -1.47 -17.82 25.01
C TYR A 567 -1.08 -19.16 25.66
N CYS A 568 -2.06 -19.84 26.25
CA CYS A 568 -1.86 -21.12 26.92
C CYS A 568 -2.06 -22.32 25.98
N LEU A 569 -2.99 -22.20 25.03
CA LEU A 569 -3.29 -23.22 24.02
C LEU A 569 -3.87 -22.52 22.79
N THR A 570 -3.43 -22.94 21.61
CA THR A 570 -4.16 -22.68 20.35
C THR A 570 -4.41 -24.01 19.66
N LEU A 571 -5.66 -24.27 19.33
CA LEU A 571 -6.11 -25.39 18.51
C LEU A 571 -6.45 -24.90 17.11
N LEU A 572 -6.01 -25.64 16.09
CA LEU A 572 -6.50 -25.51 14.71
C LEU A 572 -7.04 -26.87 14.27
N SER A 573 -8.29 -26.92 13.82
CA SER A 573 -8.96 -28.19 13.51
C SER A 573 -8.86 -29.19 14.67
N GLY A 574 -8.95 -28.71 15.91
CA GLY A 574 -8.84 -29.52 17.12
C GLY A 574 -7.43 -30.01 17.48
N ARG A 575 -6.39 -29.64 16.72
CA ARG A 575 -5.00 -30.03 16.98
C ARG A 575 -4.22 -28.89 17.62
N PRO A 576 -3.49 -29.12 18.74
CA PRO A 576 -2.65 -28.09 19.35
C PRO A 576 -1.53 -27.63 18.43
N THR A 577 -1.56 -26.36 18.02
CA THR A 577 -0.49 -25.68 17.25
C THR A 577 0.42 -24.87 18.17
N LEU A 578 -0.11 -24.36 19.29
CA LEU A 578 0.63 -23.69 20.35
C LEU A 578 0.21 -24.25 21.71
N MET A 579 1.18 -24.43 22.60
CA MET A 579 0.97 -24.86 23.99
C MET A 579 1.95 -24.11 24.91
N HIS A 580 1.42 -23.47 25.95
CA HIS A 580 2.17 -22.69 26.95
C HIS A 580 3.17 -21.69 26.32
N GLY A 581 2.68 -20.89 25.37
CA GLY A 581 3.48 -19.87 24.67
C GLY A 581 4.51 -20.43 23.67
N ARG A 582 4.45 -21.72 23.32
CA ARG A 582 5.39 -22.34 22.38
C ARG A 582 4.67 -23.11 21.29
N LEU A 583 5.13 -22.94 20.05
CA LEU A 583 4.66 -23.74 18.91
C LEU A 583 4.98 -25.22 19.15
N THR A 584 4.02 -26.09 18.86
CA THR A 584 4.13 -27.55 19.09
C THR A 584 4.85 -28.28 17.96
N GLY A 585 5.04 -27.61 16.82
CA GLY A 585 5.49 -28.22 15.57
C GLY A 585 4.38 -28.85 14.74
N ALA A 586 3.12 -28.84 15.21
CA ALA A 586 2.00 -29.29 14.41
C ALA A 586 1.64 -28.27 13.31
N LEU A 587 1.48 -28.76 12.07
CA LEU A 587 1.10 -27.97 10.90
C LEU A 587 -0.23 -28.47 10.28
N PRO A 588 -1.36 -28.36 11.02
CA PRO A 588 -2.65 -28.88 10.57
C PRO A 588 -3.37 -27.98 9.56
N GLY A 589 -2.85 -26.77 9.32
CA GLY A 589 -3.44 -25.74 8.47
C GLY A 589 -3.43 -26.12 7.00
N ARG A 590 -4.49 -25.70 6.30
CA ARG A 590 -4.75 -26.04 4.90
C ARG A 590 -5.20 -24.81 4.11
N LEU A 591 -5.09 -24.90 2.79
CA LEU A 591 -5.79 -24.00 1.90
C LEU A 591 -7.30 -24.15 2.08
N VAL A 592 -7.98 -23.03 2.31
CA VAL A 592 -9.44 -22.94 2.30
C VAL A 592 -9.85 -22.40 0.94
N ARG A 593 -10.66 -23.17 0.22
CA ARG A 593 -11.24 -22.76 -1.06
C ARG A 593 -12.64 -22.22 -0.84
N ASN A 594 -12.96 -21.11 -1.51
CA ASN A 594 -14.27 -20.50 -1.44
C ASN A 594 -15.37 -21.54 -1.74
N PRO A 595 -16.32 -21.79 -0.82
CA PRO A 595 -17.35 -22.81 -0.99
C PRO A 595 -18.40 -22.41 -2.03
N ARG A 596 -18.46 -21.12 -2.42
CA ARG A 596 -19.39 -20.62 -3.44
C ARG A 596 -18.86 -20.78 -4.87
N ARG A 597 -17.62 -21.24 -5.04
CA ARG A 597 -16.96 -21.32 -6.36
C ARG A 597 -17.82 -22.06 -7.37
N ASN A 598 -17.93 -21.47 -8.56
CA ASN A 598 -18.64 -22.03 -9.69
C ASN A 598 -17.65 -22.74 -10.62
N ALA A 599 -17.32 -24.00 -10.32
CA ALA A 599 -16.38 -24.78 -11.13
C ALA A 599 -16.81 -24.90 -12.61
N ALA A 600 -18.10 -24.77 -12.92
CA ALA A 600 -18.60 -24.77 -14.31
C ALA A 600 -18.29 -23.48 -15.08
N ALA A 601 -17.99 -22.38 -14.39
CA ALA A 601 -17.53 -21.13 -14.99
C ALA A 601 -16.02 -21.13 -15.31
N TYR A 602 -15.27 -22.13 -14.81
CA TYR A 602 -13.87 -22.28 -15.15
C TYR A 602 -13.74 -22.63 -16.64
N GLN A 603 -13.07 -21.77 -17.39
CA GLN A 603 -12.88 -22.00 -18.81
C GLN A 603 -11.49 -22.56 -19.13
N GLY A 604 -10.48 -22.27 -18.29
CA GLY A 604 -9.09 -22.65 -18.56
C GLY A 604 -8.54 -22.00 -19.83
N ILE A 605 -9.25 -21.01 -20.36
CA ILE A 605 -9.00 -20.38 -21.67
C ILE A 605 -7.84 -19.36 -21.56
N ALA A 606 -7.62 -18.77 -20.39
CA ALA A 606 -6.68 -17.67 -20.22
C ALA A 606 -5.19 -18.07 -20.12
N TRP A 607 -4.89 -19.36 -20.08
CA TRP A 607 -3.51 -19.88 -19.95
C TRP A 607 -2.87 -20.27 -21.30
N LYS A 608 -3.65 -20.25 -22.40
CA LYS A 608 -3.17 -20.50 -23.78
C LYS A 608 -2.76 -19.23 -24.53
N VAL A 609 -2.99 -18.05 -23.96
CA VAL A 609 -2.73 -16.74 -24.59
C VAL A 609 -1.24 -16.42 -24.71
N SER A 610 -0.36 -17.19 -24.06
CA SER A 610 1.09 -17.00 -24.16
C SER A 610 1.71 -17.43 -25.49
N GLY A 611 0.98 -18.13 -26.37
CA GLY A 611 1.53 -18.63 -27.65
C GLY A 611 1.31 -17.69 -28.84
N GLU A 612 0.05 -17.46 -29.21
CA GLU A 612 -0.30 -16.71 -30.43
C GLU A 612 -0.29 -15.19 -30.23
N PHE A 613 -0.62 -14.70 -29.03
CA PHE A 613 -0.51 -13.27 -28.68
C PHE A 613 0.95 -12.83 -28.49
N HIS A 614 1.83 -13.70 -27.98
CA HIS A 614 3.28 -13.43 -27.87
C HIS A 614 3.98 -13.30 -29.23
N GLY A 615 3.50 -13.98 -30.29
CA GLY A 615 4.06 -13.84 -31.63
C GLY A 615 3.85 -12.45 -32.25
N GLY A 616 2.77 -11.76 -31.86
CA GLY A 616 2.52 -10.35 -32.19
C GLY A 616 3.31 -9.40 -31.28
N LEU A 617 3.31 -9.66 -29.97
CA LEU A 617 4.00 -8.85 -28.96
C LEU A 617 5.53 -8.88 -29.08
N GLN A 618 6.16 -10.01 -29.41
CA GLN A 618 7.61 -10.06 -29.67
C GLN A 618 7.98 -9.30 -30.95
N LYS A 619 7.10 -9.25 -31.94
CA LYS A 619 7.31 -8.39 -33.12
C LYS A 619 7.19 -6.92 -32.77
N GLU A 620 6.22 -6.53 -31.95
CA GLU A 620 6.05 -5.13 -31.51
C GLU A 620 7.12 -4.67 -30.52
N THR A 621 7.54 -5.50 -29.55
CA THR A 621 8.64 -5.17 -28.63
C THR A 621 10.01 -5.26 -29.29
N ALA A 622 10.22 -6.16 -30.25
CA ALA A 622 11.43 -6.13 -31.08
C ALA A 622 11.43 -4.92 -32.03
N GLN A 623 10.26 -4.48 -32.53
CA GLN A 623 10.14 -3.25 -33.32
C GLN A 623 10.32 -2.00 -32.45
N ALA A 624 9.83 -1.97 -31.21
CA ALA A 624 10.05 -0.88 -30.25
C ALA A 624 11.52 -0.81 -29.80
N ARG A 625 12.14 -1.95 -29.47
CA ARG A 625 13.58 -2.02 -29.16
C ARG A 625 14.47 -1.75 -30.38
N ALA A 626 14.04 -2.12 -31.58
CA ALA A 626 14.75 -1.81 -32.82
C ALA A 626 14.54 -0.35 -33.28
N ALA A 627 13.42 0.27 -32.92
CA ALA A 627 13.17 1.70 -33.12
C ALA A 627 14.02 2.55 -32.17
N ASP A 628 14.14 2.14 -30.89
CA ASP A 628 15.03 2.80 -29.93
C ASP A 628 16.53 2.58 -30.25
N ALA A 629 16.88 1.44 -30.86
CA ALA A 629 18.26 1.16 -31.25
C ALA A 629 18.69 1.80 -32.59
N LYS A 630 17.77 2.34 -33.40
CA LYS A 630 18.06 2.91 -34.73
C LYS A 630 17.69 4.38 -34.93
N GLY A 631 17.07 5.05 -33.95
CA GLY A 631 16.74 6.48 -34.03
C GLY A 631 17.45 7.27 -32.94
N GLY A 632 18.63 7.80 -33.24
CA GLY A 632 19.38 8.70 -32.35
C GLY A 632 18.71 10.07 -32.22
N ALA A 633 17.61 10.15 -31.47
CA ALA A 633 16.99 11.39 -31.03
C ALA A 633 16.62 11.24 -29.55
N SER A 634 17.33 11.96 -28.66
CA SER A 634 17.09 11.92 -27.23
C SER A 634 15.70 12.48 -26.88
N ALA A 635 15.17 12.11 -25.71
CA ALA A 635 13.89 12.61 -25.18
C ALA A 635 13.75 14.15 -25.20
N ALA A 636 14.87 14.89 -25.30
CA ALA A 636 14.90 16.34 -25.40
C ALA A 636 14.37 16.89 -26.75
N SER A 637 14.51 16.17 -27.88
CA SER A 637 14.03 16.66 -29.18
C SER A 637 12.50 16.64 -29.30
N ARG A 638 11.81 15.82 -28.50
CA ARG A 638 10.33 15.72 -28.50
C ARG A 638 9.66 16.88 -27.73
N ILE A 639 10.42 17.61 -26.91
CA ILE A 639 9.90 18.64 -26.00
C ILE A 639 9.41 19.88 -26.77
N LEU A 640 10.04 20.23 -27.89
CA LEU A 640 9.59 21.36 -28.73
C LEU A 640 8.69 20.96 -29.90
N ALA A 641 8.82 19.71 -30.38
CA ALA A 641 8.00 19.18 -31.47
C ALA A 641 6.51 19.05 -31.09
N LEU A 642 6.20 18.67 -29.84
CA LEU A 642 4.82 18.47 -29.37
C LEU A 642 4.01 19.77 -29.30
N PRO A 643 4.49 20.89 -28.70
CA PRO A 643 3.77 22.17 -28.72
C PRO A 643 3.57 22.75 -30.13
N LEU A 644 4.58 22.63 -31.00
CA LEU A 644 4.51 23.12 -32.38
C LEU A 644 3.58 22.28 -33.26
N GLN A 645 3.54 20.95 -33.07
CA GLN A 645 2.58 20.06 -33.74
C GLN A 645 1.16 20.18 -33.16
N ALA A 646 1.02 20.56 -31.89
CA ALA A 646 -0.26 20.82 -31.23
C ALA A 646 -0.83 22.24 -31.47
N GLY A 647 -0.13 23.08 -32.23
CA GLY A 647 -0.60 24.43 -32.60
C GLY A 647 -0.57 25.44 -31.45
N VAL A 648 0.35 25.29 -30.48
CA VAL A 648 0.55 26.25 -29.39
C VAL A 648 1.04 27.59 -29.96
N ARG A 649 0.35 28.69 -29.62
CA ARG A 649 0.58 30.05 -30.17
C ARG A 649 1.36 30.98 -29.24
N ASP A 650 1.83 30.49 -28.09
CA ASP A 650 2.55 31.29 -27.09
C ASP A 650 4.02 31.48 -27.49
N ALA A 651 4.28 32.53 -28.29
CA ALA A 651 5.59 32.83 -28.84
C ALA A 651 6.69 33.02 -27.77
N PRO A 652 6.48 33.74 -26.66
CA PRO A 652 7.46 33.85 -25.58
C PRO A 652 7.90 32.51 -24.98
N MET A 653 6.94 31.63 -24.66
CA MET A 653 7.23 30.33 -24.05
C MET A 653 8.03 29.42 -24.99
N VAL A 654 7.60 29.34 -26.25
CA VAL A 654 8.25 28.48 -27.26
C VAL A 654 9.65 29.00 -27.61
N SER A 655 9.82 30.31 -27.71
CA SER A 655 11.13 30.96 -27.95
C SER A 655 12.11 30.77 -26.79
N GLU A 656 11.67 30.89 -25.53
CA GLU A 656 12.54 30.64 -24.37
C GLU A 656 13.01 29.18 -24.32
N MET A 657 12.10 28.25 -24.64
CA MET A 657 12.42 26.82 -24.65
C MET A 657 13.38 26.46 -25.79
N ALA A 658 13.21 27.07 -26.97
CA ALA A 658 14.13 26.90 -28.10
C ALA A 658 15.53 27.46 -27.78
N LEU A 659 15.62 28.62 -27.13
CA LEU A 659 16.89 29.22 -26.69
C LEU A 659 17.62 28.32 -25.67
N ARG A 660 16.87 27.70 -24.73
CA ARG A 660 17.45 26.74 -23.78
C ARG A 660 17.98 25.48 -24.46
N LEU A 661 17.31 24.95 -25.48
CA LEU A 661 17.75 23.74 -26.17
C LEU A 661 18.92 24.02 -27.12
N LEU A 662 18.94 25.18 -27.80
CA LEU A 662 20.10 25.62 -28.57
C LEU A 662 21.34 25.81 -27.70
N SER A 663 21.20 26.40 -26.51
CA SER A 663 22.32 26.56 -25.57
C SER A 663 22.82 25.24 -24.97
N GLN A 664 22.06 24.15 -25.14
CA GLN A 664 22.46 22.77 -24.81
C GLN A 664 23.07 22.01 -26.00
N GLY A 665 23.31 22.68 -27.13
CA GLY A 665 23.99 22.12 -28.30
C GLY A 665 23.08 21.35 -29.26
N MET A 666 21.77 21.58 -29.22
CA MET A 666 20.84 21.01 -30.21
C MET A 666 20.85 21.82 -31.50
N GLU A 667 20.74 21.15 -32.65
CA GLU A 667 20.67 21.82 -33.95
C GLU A 667 19.29 22.45 -34.17
N PHE A 668 19.25 23.63 -34.76
CA PHE A 668 18.00 24.37 -34.97
C PHE A 668 16.99 23.64 -35.88
N SER A 669 17.48 22.84 -36.83
CA SER A 669 16.66 22.03 -37.73
C SER A 669 15.99 20.84 -37.05
N ASP A 670 16.47 20.40 -35.88
CA ASP A 670 15.89 19.31 -35.11
C ASP A 670 14.77 19.80 -34.17
N LEU A 671 14.73 21.11 -33.92
CA LEU A 671 13.73 21.76 -33.06
C LEU A 671 12.41 22.01 -33.77
N ILE A 672 12.45 22.28 -35.09
CA ILE A 672 11.32 22.73 -35.87
C ILE A 672 11.22 21.90 -37.16
N SER A 673 10.14 21.13 -37.28
CA SER A 673 9.84 20.43 -38.53
C SER A 673 9.45 21.42 -39.63
N LEU A 674 10.00 21.23 -40.84
CA LEU A 674 9.65 22.00 -42.03
C LEU A 674 8.14 21.96 -42.33
N ASP A 675 7.48 20.83 -42.03
CA ASP A 675 6.06 20.61 -42.30
C ASP A 675 5.15 21.46 -41.39
N ALA A 676 5.66 21.93 -40.23
CA ALA A 676 4.90 22.71 -39.28
C ALA A 676 4.87 24.22 -39.63
N ILE A 677 5.88 24.71 -40.36
CA ILE A 677 6.09 26.15 -40.64
C ILE A 677 4.91 26.82 -41.36
N PRO A 678 4.26 26.21 -42.37
CA PRO A 678 3.12 26.84 -43.07
C PRO A 678 1.92 27.15 -42.16
N GLY A 679 1.79 26.46 -41.02
CA GLY A 679 0.72 26.66 -40.03
C GLY A 679 1.10 27.57 -38.86
N MET A 680 2.35 28.05 -38.79
CA MET A 680 2.82 28.89 -37.68
C MET A 680 2.39 30.35 -37.82
N GLU A 681 2.05 30.98 -36.69
CA GLU A 681 1.77 32.40 -36.63
C GLU A 681 3.04 33.22 -36.90
N ARG A 682 2.88 34.33 -37.62
CA ARG A 682 3.98 35.26 -37.94
C ARG A 682 4.75 35.69 -36.70
N ALA A 683 4.06 36.01 -35.61
CA ALA A 683 4.67 36.44 -34.36
C ALA A 683 5.59 35.36 -33.76
N LEU A 684 5.19 34.09 -33.87
CA LEU A 684 6.00 32.95 -33.44
C LEU A 684 7.21 32.74 -34.36
N CYS A 685 7.03 32.81 -35.69
CA CYS A 685 8.15 32.73 -36.63
C CYS A 685 9.17 33.87 -36.42
N THR A 686 8.70 35.10 -36.19
CA THR A 686 9.56 36.24 -35.88
C THR A 686 10.27 36.04 -34.55
N ALA A 687 9.58 35.60 -33.50
CA ALA A 687 10.20 35.36 -32.19
C ALA A 687 11.28 34.26 -32.24
N LEU A 688 11.07 33.21 -33.04
CA LEU A 688 12.05 32.13 -33.24
C LEU A 688 13.29 32.57 -34.05
N LEU A 689 13.15 33.58 -34.92
CA LEU A 689 14.29 34.17 -35.63
C LEU A 689 15.03 35.20 -34.77
N GLU A 690 14.33 35.93 -33.90
CA GLU A 690 14.95 36.91 -33.00
C GLU A 690 15.79 36.23 -31.90
N ILE A 691 15.42 35.04 -31.40
CA ILE A 691 16.26 34.33 -30.42
C ILE A 691 17.66 33.97 -30.94
N LEU A 692 17.82 33.82 -32.26
CA LEU A 692 19.14 33.56 -32.87
C LEU A 692 20.07 34.77 -32.80
N LYS A 693 19.54 35.95 -32.44
CA LYS A 693 20.29 37.18 -32.24
C LYS A 693 20.61 37.45 -30.76
N GLU A 694 20.11 36.61 -29.85
CA GLU A 694 20.36 36.77 -28.41
C GLU A 694 21.83 36.48 -28.06
N PRO A 695 22.43 37.19 -27.09
CA PRO A 695 23.85 37.04 -26.74
C PRO A 695 24.26 35.63 -26.29
N GLY A 696 23.30 34.78 -25.93
CA GLY A 696 23.51 33.40 -25.50
C GLY A 696 23.61 32.37 -26.63
N VAL A 697 23.40 32.75 -27.89
CA VAL A 697 23.53 31.86 -29.05
C VAL A 697 24.88 32.09 -29.74
N PRO A 698 25.74 31.07 -29.88
CA PRO A 698 26.99 31.19 -30.62
C PRO A 698 26.76 31.65 -32.07
N SER A 699 27.62 32.56 -32.58
CA SER A 699 27.41 33.18 -33.89
C SER A 699 27.44 32.19 -35.06
N ASP A 700 28.22 31.12 -34.94
CA ASP A 700 28.28 30.01 -35.90
C ASP A 700 27.00 29.17 -35.91
N VAL A 701 26.40 28.93 -34.74
CA VAL A 701 25.11 28.25 -34.61
C VAL A 701 23.98 29.10 -35.18
N ALA A 702 23.99 30.41 -34.90
CA ALA A 702 23.01 31.34 -35.47
C ALA A 702 23.12 31.42 -37.00
N GLU A 703 24.32 31.47 -37.56
CA GLU A 703 24.56 31.50 -39.01
C GLU A 703 24.12 30.19 -39.68
N ALA A 704 24.44 29.03 -39.08
CA ALA A 704 23.98 27.73 -39.55
C ALA A 704 22.45 27.60 -39.52
N ALA A 705 21.81 28.07 -38.45
CA ALA A 705 20.36 28.08 -38.29
C ALA A 705 19.66 28.95 -39.34
N LEU A 706 20.14 30.19 -39.57
CA LEU A 706 19.56 31.13 -40.53
C LEU A 706 19.74 30.69 -42.00
N THR A 707 20.82 29.97 -42.30
CA THR A 707 21.11 29.48 -43.67
C THR A 707 20.47 28.12 -43.97
N SER A 708 20.00 27.40 -42.93
CA SER A 708 19.25 26.15 -43.05
C SER A 708 17.92 26.35 -43.80
N GLU A 709 17.37 25.26 -44.34
CA GLU A 709 16.06 25.29 -45.01
C GLU A 709 14.94 25.72 -44.04
N VAL A 710 15.01 25.29 -42.77
CA VAL A 710 14.06 25.69 -41.71
C VAL A 710 14.13 27.19 -41.44
N GLY A 711 15.34 27.75 -41.30
CA GLY A 711 15.55 29.17 -41.08
C GLY A 711 15.03 30.04 -42.24
N ARG A 712 15.30 29.62 -43.49
CA ARG A 712 14.79 30.31 -44.68
C ARG A 712 13.25 30.28 -44.76
N ARG A 713 12.62 29.14 -44.48
CA ARG A 713 11.15 29.01 -44.49
C ARG A 713 10.48 29.82 -43.38
N LEU A 714 11.08 29.88 -42.19
CA LEU A 714 10.61 30.76 -41.11
C LEU A 714 10.71 32.23 -41.49
N ALA A 715 11.79 32.65 -42.17
CA ALA A 715 11.96 34.03 -42.65
C ALA A 715 10.91 34.39 -43.72
N GLU A 716 10.66 33.49 -44.68
CA GLU A 716 9.59 33.66 -45.69
C GLU A 716 8.20 33.82 -45.03
N GLN A 717 7.88 32.97 -44.05
CA GLN A 717 6.62 33.03 -43.30
C GLN A 717 6.52 34.30 -42.43
N ALA A 718 7.65 34.77 -41.89
CA ALA A 718 7.75 36.01 -41.11
C ALA A 718 7.66 37.29 -41.97
N GLU A 719 7.98 37.24 -43.26
CA GLU A 719 8.04 38.41 -44.15
C GLU A 719 6.78 38.66 -45.00
N SER A 720 5.85 37.70 -45.14
CA SER A 720 4.67 37.86 -46.00
C SER A 720 3.86 39.16 -45.76
N VAL A 721 3.52 39.89 -46.83
CA VAL A 721 2.85 41.21 -46.81
C VAL A 721 1.42 41.16 -47.38
N ALA A 722 0.49 41.67 -46.56
CA ALA A 722 -0.81 42.36 -46.78
C ALA A 722 -2.01 41.64 -47.45
N GLU A 723 -3.15 41.57 -46.73
CA GLU A 723 -4.23 42.58 -46.79
C GLU A 723 -5.26 42.36 -45.65
N GLY A 724 -5.62 43.43 -44.94
CA GLY A 724 -6.83 43.49 -44.10
C GLY A 724 -6.68 43.08 -42.64
N GLU A 725 -6.26 44.01 -41.78
CA GLU A 725 -7.09 44.52 -40.67
C GLU A 725 -6.33 45.55 -39.82
N ALA A 726 -7.07 46.55 -39.38
CA ALA A 726 -6.57 47.85 -38.97
C ALA A 726 -5.88 47.86 -37.61
N LYS A 727 -4.72 48.53 -37.55
CA LYS A 727 -4.04 48.98 -36.33
C LYS A 727 -5.03 49.71 -35.40
N ARG A 728 -5.18 49.26 -34.15
CA ARG A 728 -5.60 50.14 -33.05
C ARG A 728 -4.42 50.47 -32.15
N LYS A 729 -4.20 51.77 -32.02
CA LYS A 729 -3.21 52.47 -31.20
C LYS A 729 -3.39 52.14 -29.72
N VAL A 730 -2.27 51.94 -29.03
CA VAL A 730 -2.13 52.12 -27.59
C VAL A 730 -2.37 53.60 -27.26
N VAL A 731 -3.28 53.89 -26.32
CA VAL A 731 -3.44 55.21 -25.72
C VAL A 731 -3.08 55.09 -24.24
N ALA A 732 -2.12 55.89 -23.79
CA ALA A 732 -1.71 55.98 -22.40
C ALA A 732 -2.85 56.55 -21.52
N PRO A 733 -2.92 56.17 -20.23
CA PRO A 733 -4.02 56.57 -19.36
C PRO A 733 -3.84 58.04 -18.97
N ASP A 734 -4.74 58.89 -19.45
CA ASP A 734 -4.85 60.26 -18.93
C ASP A 734 -5.94 60.34 -17.86
N SER A 735 -5.59 61.06 -16.81
CA SER A 735 -6.26 61.21 -15.52
C SER A 735 -7.78 61.43 -15.55
N LYS A 736 -8.53 60.71 -14.68
CA LYS A 736 -9.50 61.26 -13.69
C LYS A 736 -10.35 60.18 -13.01
N SER A 737 -10.06 60.00 -11.73
CA SER A 737 -10.98 59.78 -10.59
C SER A 737 -12.42 59.32 -10.84
N SER A 738 -12.79 58.19 -10.24
CA SER A 738 -13.94 58.19 -9.32
C SER A 738 -13.67 57.25 -8.14
N VAL A 739 -13.93 57.79 -6.95
CA VAL A 739 -13.53 57.30 -5.63
C VAL A 739 -14.71 56.56 -4.99
N SER A 740 -14.47 55.38 -4.44
CA SER A 740 -15.30 54.80 -3.38
C SER A 740 -14.57 55.03 -2.06
N LYS A 741 -15.24 55.67 -1.12
CA LYS A 741 -14.73 56.00 0.22
C LYS A 741 -14.64 54.73 1.06
N ASP A 742 -13.52 54.62 1.76
CA ASP A 742 -13.11 53.59 2.72
C ASP A 742 -12.46 52.31 2.17
N ALA A 743 -11.22 52.11 2.64
CA ALA A 743 -10.24 51.05 2.40
C ALA A 743 -9.37 51.15 1.13
N ASN A 744 -8.05 51.37 1.35
CA ASN A 744 -6.98 51.14 0.39
C ASN A 744 -6.92 49.65 0.00
N LEU A 745 -7.59 49.28 -1.10
CA LEU A 745 -7.43 48.00 -1.76
C LEU A 745 -7.10 48.23 -3.24
N PRO A 746 -6.06 47.58 -3.79
CA PRO A 746 -5.85 47.60 -5.24
C PRO A 746 -6.96 46.81 -5.93
N VAL A 747 -7.61 47.45 -6.92
CA VAL A 747 -8.60 46.80 -7.80
C VAL A 747 -7.86 46.31 -9.03
N TYR A 748 -7.90 45.00 -9.27
CA TYR A 748 -7.46 44.41 -10.53
C TYR A 748 -8.68 44.07 -11.37
N VAL A 749 -8.75 44.61 -12.59
CA VAL A 749 -9.77 44.27 -13.57
C VAL A 749 -9.12 43.34 -14.60
N CYS A 750 -9.59 42.10 -14.67
CA CYS A 750 -9.26 41.20 -15.78
C CYS A 750 -10.41 41.25 -16.79
N GLU A 751 -10.15 41.76 -17.99
CA GLU A 751 -11.04 41.54 -19.14
C GLU A 751 -10.66 40.20 -19.78
N GLY A 752 -11.59 39.24 -19.79
CA GLY A 752 -11.42 38.06 -20.64
C GLY A 752 -12.15 36.76 -20.29
N ILE A 753 -13.42 36.76 -19.87
CA ILE A 753 -14.39 35.70 -20.24
C ILE A 753 -15.76 36.36 -20.37
N SER A 754 -16.40 36.25 -21.53
CA SER A 754 -17.80 36.61 -21.72
C SER A 754 -18.69 35.72 -20.84
N GLY A 755 -19.44 36.33 -19.92
CA GLY A 755 -20.60 35.69 -19.29
C GLY A 755 -20.41 35.20 -17.86
N SER A 756 -20.24 36.13 -16.91
CA SER A 756 -20.92 36.18 -15.59
C SER A 756 -20.14 37.10 -14.65
N HIS A 757 -20.78 38.18 -14.17
CA HIS A 757 -20.18 39.05 -13.17
C HIS A 757 -20.45 38.45 -11.79
N GLN A 758 -19.42 37.89 -11.13
CA GLN A 758 -19.46 37.65 -9.69
C GLN A 758 -18.44 38.56 -9.00
N LYS A 759 -18.91 39.32 -8.00
CA LYS A 759 -18.05 40.08 -7.09
C LYS A 759 -17.54 39.14 -6.01
N MET A 760 -16.22 39.06 -5.83
CA MET A 760 -15.61 38.45 -4.65
C MET A 760 -15.27 39.53 -3.61
N GLU A 761 -15.73 39.34 -2.37
CA GLU A 761 -15.21 40.05 -1.19
C GLU A 761 -14.29 39.09 -0.42
N ILE A 762 -13.02 39.47 -0.24
CA ILE A 762 -12.09 38.74 0.62
C ILE A 762 -12.18 39.35 2.02
N LYS A 763 -12.68 38.58 2.99
CA LYS A 763 -12.56 38.94 4.41
C LYS A 763 -11.20 38.49 4.94
N LYS A 764 -10.45 39.42 5.52
CA LYS A 764 -9.14 39.17 6.11
C LYS A 764 -9.30 38.49 7.47
N GLY A 765 -8.81 37.26 7.59
CA GLY A 765 -8.74 36.52 8.86
C GLY A 765 -9.11 35.05 8.72
N LEU A 766 -8.20 34.28 8.11
CA LEU A 766 -7.92 32.87 8.39
C LEU A 766 -6.49 32.60 7.92
#